data_AF-A0A925H764-F1
#
_entry.id   AF-A0A925H764-F1
#
_cell.length_a   1.000
_cell.length_b   1.000
_cell.length_c   1.000
_cell.angle_alpha   90.00
_cell.angle_beta   90.00
_cell.angle_gamma   90.00
#
_symmetry.space_group_name_H-M   'P 1'
#
loop_
_entity.id
_entity.type
_entity.pdbx_description
1 polymer ?
#
loop_
_entity_poly.entity_id
_entity_poly.type
_entity_poly.pdbx_seq_one_letter_code
_entity_poly.pdbx_strand_id
1 'polypeptide(L)'
;MGNQQHITALYVGTSLLAPMKGAESEINRRHDLGLRVAAHNLGAPLTADEWVEIERDLAESDVVFIMHVTDGENAARLVPLLKKFDERFSAVVVINCMPELMRRTRMGKLRFGGAGDESGADDNGVDKGKSRASDGRARRLVRSVGAWMGEQARSHGKAKGARHTQYLRLIERVPALLRFVPGAGRLGDIKHYLYLFCYFLQPTPVNVRSMLLYALKHYGGDARLAKAQIPPPETVPAVGIYHPDAPALFETFEDYRRWYAKRARRSNAPALDASKTIGFLLMRTHVVSGTSGHYDELIRAVEREGLATLPVLSTFMDNREACEKFFVGSGGRGAGGGKENSNARLQHTNLRPLTSDPQPLSRVSQIVSLTGFSFVGGPAMNDSEAAVEFLKNLNKPLRSAVSLDMQTIESWRESWTGLNPVQAGMQIAIPEIDGATEPFVYGGMPASGVEPVALEERCRRLARRLRRWNHLQNAERSQVKLALVVFCFPPNKGNIGTAADLDVFPSLHEILQRLSADGYAVEVPSDADALRETLLGGNSEKFGAVANVAYRMSADEYQRLCPFAAEIEKEWGAAPGRINSFGRDLLIQGAQFGNVFVAVQPTFGYEGDPMRMLMSRGSAPHHGFAALYTYLEKIFCADAVVHTGTHGALEFMPGKQVGMSGECWPDRLIGELPHVYIYSVNNPSEGSIARRRSYAELVSYLTPPVEDAGVYRELASMKEMLLAYRQSADEEEREQLYAAIEEKADALHFASE
;
A
#
# COMPACT_ATOMS: atom_id res chain seq x y z
N MET A 1 11.60 -38.80 -33.92
CA MET A 1 11.29 -38.06 -32.70
C MET A 1 11.78 -36.64 -32.92
N GLY A 2 10.88 -35.66 -32.97
CA GLY A 2 11.26 -34.26 -33.21
C GLY A 2 12.13 -33.74 -32.07
N ASN A 3 13.11 -32.88 -32.39
CA ASN A 3 13.97 -32.27 -31.38
C ASN A 3 13.09 -31.42 -30.44
N GLN A 4 13.00 -31.82 -29.17
CA GLN A 4 12.23 -31.11 -28.16
C GLN A 4 12.89 -29.75 -27.90
N GLN A 5 12.14 -28.65 -27.99
CA GLN A 5 12.67 -27.30 -27.79
C GLN A 5 12.48 -26.86 -26.34
N HIS A 6 13.50 -26.30 -25.72
CA HIS A 6 13.48 -25.93 -24.30
C HIS A 6 13.81 -24.45 -24.12
N ILE A 7 12.92 -23.72 -23.43
CA ILE A 7 13.14 -22.34 -23.01
C ILE A 7 13.19 -22.28 -21.50
N THR A 8 14.21 -21.63 -20.95
CA THR A 8 14.21 -21.20 -19.54
C THR A 8 14.04 -19.69 -19.46
N ALA A 9 13.05 -19.23 -18.68
CA ALA A 9 12.79 -17.84 -18.38
C ALA A 9 13.00 -17.59 -16.88
N LEU A 10 13.99 -16.77 -16.56
CA LEU A 10 14.32 -16.33 -15.21
C LEU A 10 13.86 -14.87 -15.07
N TYR A 11 12.91 -14.59 -14.19
CA TYR A 11 12.30 -13.26 -14.16
C TYR A 11 11.90 -12.81 -12.76
N VAL A 12 11.67 -11.52 -12.58
CA VAL A 12 11.08 -10.95 -11.35
C VAL A 12 9.70 -10.39 -11.66
N GLY A 13 8.69 -10.82 -10.92
CA GLY A 13 7.31 -10.29 -10.98
C GLY A 13 6.24 -11.39 -11.06
N THR A 14 4.98 -11.04 -10.80
CA THR A 14 3.87 -12.02 -10.68
C THR A 14 2.97 -12.10 -11.92
N SER A 15 3.21 -11.27 -12.95
CA SER A 15 2.34 -11.14 -14.13
C SER A 15 2.72 -12.01 -15.33
N LEU A 16 3.93 -12.60 -15.34
CA LEU A 16 4.49 -13.25 -16.54
C LEU A 16 4.28 -14.78 -16.62
N LEU A 17 4.02 -15.46 -15.51
CA LEU A 17 3.94 -16.93 -15.49
C LEU A 17 2.77 -17.46 -16.33
N ALA A 18 1.55 -17.00 -16.01
CA ALA A 18 0.34 -17.38 -16.74
C ALA A 18 0.44 -17.15 -18.26
N PRO A 19 0.84 -15.97 -18.78
CA PRO A 19 0.96 -15.78 -20.22
C PRO A 19 2.07 -16.63 -20.85
N MET A 20 3.16 -16.95 -20.14
CA MET A 20 4.18 -17.89 -20.63
C MET A 20 3.63 -19.32 -20.75
N LYS A 21 2.87 -19.81 -19.77
CA LYS A 21 2.21 -21.13 -19.82
C LYS A 21 1.13 -21.21 -20.92
N GLY A 22 0.38 -20.12 -21.11
CA GLY A 22 -0.55 -19.99 -22.22
C GLY A 22 0.17 -20.02 -23.58
N ALA A 23 1.29 -19.30 -23.69
CA ALA A 23 2.12 -19.29 -24.90
C ALA A 23 2.73 -20.66 -25.23
N GLU A 24 3.26 -21.37 -24.24
CA GLU A 24 3.78 -22.74 -24.36
C GLU A 24 2.72 -23.67 -24.98
N SER A 25 1.54 -23.71 -24.36
CA SER A 25 0.42 -24.55 -24.79
C SER A 25 -0.03 -24.23 -26.22
N GLU A 26 -0.13 -22.94 -26.55
CA GLU A 26 -0.59 -22.51 -27.86
C GLU A 26 0.45 -22.73 -28.97
N ILE A 27 1.73 -22.48 -28.70
CA ILE A 27 2.81 -22.74 -29.66
C ILE A 27 2.87 -24.23 -29.98
N ASN A 28 2.79 -25.09 -28.96
CA ASN A 28 2.74 -26.54 -29.15
C ASN A 28 1.54 -26.96 -29.99
N ARG A 29 0.35 -26.45 -29.68
CA ARG A 29 -0.86 -26.77 -30.45
C ARG A 29 -0.77 -26.32 -31.91
N ARG A 30 -0.14 -25.17 -32.20
CA ARG A 30 -0.09 -24.59 -33.56
C ARG A 30 1.07 -25.10 -34.42
N HIS A 31 2.19 -25.49 -33.80
CA HIS A 31 3.45 -25.77 -34.50
C HIS A 31 4.04 -27.15 -34.21
N ASP A 32 3.40 -27.94 -33.32
CA ASP A 32 3.80 -29.31 -32.96
C ASP A 32 5.23 -29.43 -32.41
N LEU A 33 5.73 -28.40 -31.71
CA LEU A 33 7.16 -28.31 -31.37
C LEU A 33 7.61 -29.17 -30.19
N GLY A 34 6.70 -29.61 -29.32
CA GLY A 34 7.07 -30.18 -28.03
C GLY A 34 7.85 -29.20 -27.14
N LEU A 35 7.61 -27.90 -27.31
CA LEU A 35 8.20 -26.82 -26.52
C LEU A 35 7.93 -27.03 -25.03
N ARG A 36 8.99 -27.00 -24.22
CA ARG A 36 8.92 -26.88 -22.76
C ARG A 36 9.38 -25.48 -22.34
N VAL A 37 8.54 -24.78 -21.57
CA VAL A 37 8.89 -23.47 -20.97
C VAL A 37 9.03 -23.63 -19.46
N ALA A 38 10.27 -23.64 -18.99
CA ALA A 38 10.63 -23.55 -17.58
C ALA A 38 10.68 -22.07 -17.18
N ALA A 39 9.80 -21.65 -16.26
CA ALA A 39 9.67 -20.25 -15.87
C ALA A 39 9.85 -20.14 -14.35
N HIS A 40 10.88 -19.41 -13.93
CA HIS A 40 11.29 -19.29 -12.53
C HIS A 40 11.23 -17.81 -12.09
N ASN A 41 10.41 -17.53 -11.07
CA ASN A 41 10.27 -16.19 -10.50
C ASN A 41 11.28 -15.99 -9.37
N LEU A 42 12.15 -15.00 -9.52
CA LEU A 42 13.23 -14.66 -8.59
C LEU A 42 12.86 -13.51 -7.64
N GLY A 43 11.58 -13.12 -7.61
CA GLY A 43 11.09 -12.01 -6.80
C GLY A 43 11.02 -12.28 -5.30
N ALA A 44 11.11 -13.54 -4.89
CA ALA A 44 11.23 -13.97 -3.50
C ALA A 44 12.51 -14.83 -3.33
N PRO A 45 13.06 -14.92 -2.11
CA PRO A 45 14.20 -15.80 -1.85
C PRO A 45 13.87 -17.26 -2.20
N LEU A 46 14.69 -17.86 -3.04
CA LEU A 46 14.55 -19.25 -3.45
C LEU A 46 15.27 -20.22 -2.49
N THR A 47 14.65 -21.37 -2.28
CA THR A 47 15.20 -22.52 -1.57
C THR A 47 16.34 -23.19 -2.35
N ALA A 48 17.13 -24.03 -1.66
CA ALA A 48 18.20 -24.79 -2.30
C ALA A 48 17.67 -25.72 -3.40
N ASP A 49 16.52 -26.35 -3.19
CA ASP A 49 15.90 -27.26 -4.15
C ASP A 49 15.45 -26.51 -5.41
N GLU A 50 14.84 -25.33 -5.27
CA GLU A 50 14.47 -24.48 -6.42
C GLU A 50 15.70 -24.06 -7.25
N TRP A 51 16.85 -23.79 -6.61
CA TRP A 51 18.10 -23.52 -7.33
C TRP A 51 18.61 -24.75 -8.08
N VAL A 52 18.46 -25.95 -7.53
CA VAL A 52 18.77 -27.21 -8.23
C VAL A 52 17.87 -27.41 -9.44
N GLU A 53 16.58 -27.05 -9.32
CA GLU A 53 15.65 -27.11 -10.46
C GLU A 53 16.03 -26.12 -11.57
N ILE A 54 16.39 -24.88 -11.21
CA ILE A 54 16.89 -23.88 -12.16
C ILE A 54 18.13 -24.40 -12.89
N GLU A 55 19.08 -25.00 -12.17
CA GLU A 55 20.28 -25.56 -12.77
C GLU A 55 19.95 -26.70 -13.74
N ARG A 56 19.02 -27.60 -13.38
CA ARG A 56 18.54 -28.68 -14.24
C ARG A 56 17.85 -28.15 -15.50
N ASP A 57 17.02 -27.12 -15.38
CA ASP A 57 16.29 -26.57 -16.53
C ASP A 57 17.21 -25.76 -17.46
N LEU A 58 18.16 -24.99 -16.91
CA LEU A 58 19.25 -24.37 -17.68
C LEU A 58 20.11 -25.44 -18.37
N ALA A 59 20.37 -26.54 -17.65
CA ALA A 59 20.73 -27.85 -18.15
C ALA A 59 20.28 -28.10 -19.56
N GLU A 60 18.97 -28.09 -19.78
CA GLU A 60 18.31 -28.60 -20.96
C GLU A 60 18.01 -27.52 -22.02
N SER A 61 18.24 -26.24 -21.72
CA SER A 61 17.69 -25.10 -22.46
C SER A 61 18.41 -24.79 -23.78
N ASP A 62 17.63 -24.47 -24.80
CA ASP A 62 18.10 -23.93 -26.08
C ASP A 62 18.15 -22.39 -26.04
N VAL A 63 17.12 -21.76 -25.47
CA VAL A 63 17.01 -20.31 -25.35
C VAL A 63 16.78 -19.93 -23.90
N VAL A 64 17.53 -18.95 -23.40
CA VAL A 64 17.40 -18.44 -22.04
C VAL A 64 16.95 -16.99 -22.06
N PHE A 65 15.90 -16.67 -21.31
CA PHE A 65 15.49 -15.31 -21.02
C PHE A 65 15.81 -14.95 -19.57
N ILE A 66 16.36 -13.75 -19.36
CA ILE A 66 16.60 -13.19 -18.03
C ILE A 66 16.01 -11.79 -18.00
N MET A 67 15.04 -11.55 -17.11
CA MET A 67 14.19 -10.37 -17.15
C MET A 67 14.03 -9.74 -15.76
N HIS A 68 14.25 -8.43 -15.62
CA HIS A 68 14.02 -7.69 -14.37
C HIS A 68 14.82 -8.15 -13.13
N VAL A 69 15.91 -8.91 -13.30
CA VAL A 69 16.78 -9.30 -12.18
C VAL A 69 17.71 -8.15 -11.84
N THR A 70 17.34 -7.36 -10.83
CA THR A 70 18.03 -6.13 -10.44
C THR A 70 18.76 -6.22 -9.10
N ASP A 71 18.71 -7.36 -8.43
CA ASP A 71 19.41 -7.61 -7.17
C ASP A 71 20.73 -8.37 -7.36
N GLY A 72 21.70 -8.06 -6.50
CA GLY A 72 23.05 -8.64 -6.59
C GLY A 72 23.12 -10.11 -6.16
N GLU A 73 22.21 -10.57 -5.30
CA GLU A 73 22.23 -11.94 -4.78
C GLU A 73 21.87 -12.95 -5.87
N ASN A 74 20.74 -12.75 -6.53
CA ASN A 74 20.32 -13.57 -7.67
C ASN A 74 21.33 -13.47 -8.81
N ALA A 75 21.84 -12.27 -9.11
CA ALA A 75 22.84 -12.08 -10.15
C ALA A 75 24.13 -12.89 -9.87
N ALA A 76 24.62 -12.87 -8.63
CA ALA A 76 25.83 -13.59 -8.22
C ALA A 76 25.69 -15.11 -8.36
N ARG A 77 24.48 -15.67 -8.16
CA ARG A 77 24.19 -17.10 -8.36
C ARG A 77 23.97 -17.47 -9.82
N LEU A 78 23.30 -16.60 -10.58
CA LEU A 78 22.98 -16.84 -11.99
C LEU A 78 24.19 -16.75 -12.91
N VAL A 79 25.09 -15.78 -12.69
CA VAL A 79 26.25 -15.58 -13.58
C VAL A 79 27.12 -16.84 -13.72
N PRO A 80 27.49 -17.57 -12.65
CA PRO A 80 28.18 -18.85 -12.75
C PRO A 80 27.42 -19.92 -13.53
N LEU A 81 26.11 -20.08 -13.28
CA LEU A 81 25.28 -21.07 -13.97
C LEU A 81 25.19 -20.80 -15.47
N LEU A 82 25.03 -19.54 -15.86
CA LEU A 82 25.00 -19.14 -17.27
C LEU A 82 26.34 -19.41 -17.96
N LYS A 83 27.47 -19.20 -17.27
CA LYS A 83 28.78 -19.55 -17.82
C LYS A 83 28.95 -21.06 -17.98
N LYS A 84 28.48 -21.85 -17.01
CA LYS A 84 28.59 -23.31 -17.00
C LYS A 84 27.96 -23.94 -18.25
N PHE A 85 26.86 -23.39 -18.73
CA PHE A 85 26.10 -23.92 -19.87
C PHE A 85 26.16 -23.02 -21.11
N ASP A 86 27.07 -22.03 -21.16
CA ASP A 86 27.10 -21.00 -22.22
C ASP A 86 27.17 -21.61 -23.62
N GLU A 87 27.95 -22.67 -23.84
CA GLU A 87 28.09 -23.31 -25.16
C GLU A 87 26.79 -23.97 -25.66
N ARG A 88 25.88 -24.35 -24.76
CA ARG A 88 24.62 -25.02 -25.11
C ARG A 88 23.56 -24.04 -25.61
N PHE A 89 23.51 -22.83 -25.07
CA PHE A 89 22.46 -21.87 -25.38
C PHE A 89 22.57 -21.34 -26.80
N SER A 90 21.57 -21.58 -27.64
CA SER A 90 21.50 -20.94 -28.96
C SER A 90 21.29 -19.42 -28.85
N ALA A 91 20.61 -18.96 -27.80
CA ALA A 91 20.52 -17.55 -27.44
C ALA A 91 20.34 -17.33 -25.93
N VAL A 92 20.92 -16.25 -25.41
CA VAL A 92 20.71 -15.71 -24.06
C VAL A 92 20.22 -14.28 -24.21
N VAL A 93 18.99 -14.02 -23.81
CA VAL A 93 18.31 -12.73 -23.96
C VAL A 93 18.15 -12.11 -22.58
N VAL A 94 18.93 -11.06 -22.29
CA VAL A 94 18.86 -10.36 -20.99
C VAL A 94 18.21 -9.00 -21.19
N ILE A 95 17.18 -8.71 -20.39
CA ILE A 95 16.36 -7.51 -20.50
C ILE A 95 16.16 -6.87 -19.13
N ASN A 96 16.57 -5.60 -19.00
CA ASN A 96 16.36 -4.77 -17.81
C ASN A 96 16.86 -5.41 -16.50
N CYS A 97 18.06 -6.00 -16.55
CA CYS A 97 18.73 -6.62 -15.40
C CYS A 97 19.96 -5.80 -14.96
N MET A 98 20.61 -6.21 -13.87
CA MET A 98 21.89 -5.64 -13.46
C MET A 98 22.95 -5.69 -14.59
N PRO A 99 23.89 -4.75 -14.64
CA PRO A 99 24.95 -4.69 -15.66
C PRO A 99 25.70 -6.02 -15.89
N GLU A 100 25.96 -6.76 -14.82
CA GLU A 100 26.65 -8.05 -14.85
C GLU A 100 25.90 -9.12 -15.65
N LEU A 101 24.58 -9.15 -15.52
CA LEU A 101 23.69 -10.00 -16.29
C LEU A 101 23.52 -9.45 -17.71
N MET A 102 23.34 -8.14 -17.88
CA MET A 102 23.18 -7.52 -19.21
C MET A 102 24.33 -7.87 -20.17
N ARG A 103 25.58 -7.92 -19.65
CA ARG A 103 26.77 -8.35 -20.41
C ARG A 103 26.71 -9.78 -20.94
N ARG A 104 25.82 -10.62 -20.42
CA ARG A 104 25.59 -12.02 -20.86
C ARG A 104 24.67 -12.12 -22.06
N THR A 105 24.09 -11.02 -22.56
CA THR A 105 23.26 -11.04 -23.76
C THR A 105 24.03 -11.57 -24.97
N ARG A 106 23.46 -12.61 -25.59
CA ARG A 106 24.06 -13.40 -26.66
C ARG A 106 23.00 -13.86 -27.66
N MET A 107 23.01 -13.31 -28.87
CA MET A 107 22.05 -13.69 -29.93
C MET A 107 22.75 -13.70 -31.28
N GLY A 108 22.94 -14.86 -31.92
CA GLY A 108 23.61 -14.93 -33.22
C GLY A 108 25.04 -14.35 -33.15
N LYS A 109 25.29 -13.22 -33.85
CA LYS A 109 26.55 -12.46 -33.82
C LYS A 109 26.57 -11.32 -32.78
N LEU A 110 25.48 -11.06 -32.08
CA LEU A 110 25.37 -10.04 -31.03
C LEU A 110 25.94 -10.55 -29.71
N ARG A 111 26.86 -9.79 -29.11
CA ARG A 111 27.43 -10.00 -27.78
C ARG A 111 27.51 -8.64 -27.07
N PHE A 112 27.07 -8.55 -25.81
CA PHE A 112 27.19 -7.31 -25.02
C PHE A 112 28.49 -7.23 -24.20
N GLY A 113 29.18 -8.36 -23.96
CA GLY A 113 30.35 -8.43 -23.07
C GLY A 113 31.60 -9.10 -23.65
N GLY A 114 31.74 -9.20 -24.97
CA GLY A 114 32.95 -9.76 -25.60
C GLY A 114 34.08 -8.73 -25.72
N ALA A 115 35.34 -9.17 -25.54
CA ALA A 115 36.53 -8.36 -25.79
C ALA A 115 36.48 -7.72 -27.19
N GLY A 116 36.56 -6.39 -27.25
CA GLY A 116 36.32 -5.61 -28.46
C GLY A 116 35.53 -4.31 -28.24
N ASP A 117 35.30 -3.88 -27.00
CA ASP A 117 34.85 -2.53 -26.66
C ASP A 117 36.06 -1.57 -26.49
N GLU A 118 37.10 -1.77 -27.32
CA GLU A 118 38.02 -0.70 -27.67
C GLU A 118 37.33 0.16 -28.73
N SER A 119 36.92 1.35 -28.29
CA SER A 119 36.75 2.50 -29.16
C SER A 119 38.06 2.75 -29.92
N GLY A 120 38.18 2.18 -31.12
CA GLY A 120 39.35 2.37 -31.97
C GLY A 120 39.38 1.37 -33.12
N ALA A 121 38.56 1.59 -34.14
CA ALA A 121 38.81 0.99 -35.44
C ALA A 121 38.70 2.09 -36.51
N ASP A 122 39.84 2.31 -37.13
CA ASP A 122 40.17 3.38 -38.05
C ASP A 122 39.14 3.65 -39.14
N ASP A 123 38.88 4.95 -39.28
CA ASP A 123 38.34 5.57 -40.48
C ASP A 123 39.42 5.49 -41.57
N ASN A 124 39.46 4.43 -42.37
CA ASN A 124 40.12 4.43 -43.68
C ASN A 124 39.69 3.25 -44.54
N GLY A 125 38.86 3.53 -45.54
CA GLY A 125 38.58 2.59 -46.64
C GLY A 125 37.13 2.55 -47.11
N VAL A 126 36.55 3.70 -47.46
CA VAL A 126 35.31 3.73 -48.26
C VAL A 126 35.65 4.15 -49.68
N ASP A 127 35.64 3.16 -50.57
CA ASP A 127 35.50 3.37 -52.00
C ASP A 127 34.14 4.04 -52.29
N LYS A 128 34.16 5.11 -53.08
CA LYS A 128 33.03 6.00 -53.33
C LYS A 128 32.04 5.34 -54.29
N GLY A 129 30.84 4.99 -53.81
CA GLY A 129 29.78 4.52 -54.69
C GLY A 129 28.36 4.54 -54.12
N LYS A 130 27.66 5.67 -54.29
CA LYS A 130 26.19 5.88 -54.37
C LYS A 130 25.26 4.96 -53.53
N SER A 131 24.69 5.48 -52.44
CA SER A 131 23.36 5.06 -51.93
C SER A 131 22.72 6.14 -51.03
N ARG A 132 21.38 6.20 -51.05
CA ARG A 132 20.47 7.33 -50.75
C ARG A 132 20.26 7.63 -49.26
N ALA A 133 19.68 8.82 -49.01
CA ALA A 133 19.26 9.42 -47.73
C ALA A 133 18.48 8.55 -46.70
N SER A 134 18.10 7.31 -47.01
CA SER A 134 17.53 6.36 -46.04
C SER A 134 18.57 5.78 -45.08
N ASP A 135 19.84 5.75 -45.48
CA ASP A 135 20.93 5.12 -44.71
C ASP A 135 21.33 5.93 -43.46
N GLY A 136 21.18 7.26 -43.51
CA GLY A 136 21.52 8.17 -42.41
C GLY A 136 20.56 8.14 -41.22
N ARG A 137 19.30 7.72 -41.43
CA ARG A 137 18.28 7.62 -40.37
C ARG A 137 18.40 6.29 -39.62
N ALA A 138 18.66 5.20 -40.35
CA ALA A 138 18.95 3.88 -39.80
C ALA A 138 20.28 3.86 -39.02
N ARG A 139 21.36 4.46 -39.55
CA ARG A 139 22.64 4.61 -38.83
C ARG A 139 22.51 5.46 -37.55
N ARG A 140 21.71 6.53 -37.56
CA ARG A 140 21.41 7.31 -36.35
C ARG A 140 20.65 6.51 -35.31
N LEU A 141 19.64 5.73 -35.72
CA LEU A 141 18.88 4.84 -34.85
C LEU A 141 19.78 3.76 -34.22
N VAL A 142 20.66 3.15 -35.02
CA VAL A 142 21.62 2.13 -34.54
C VAL A 142 22.64 2.75 -33.58
N ARG A 143 23.11 3.97 -33.83
CA ARG A 143 24.04 4.69 -32.94
C ARG A 143 23.36 5.13 -31.64
N SER A 144 22.10 5.57 -31.69
CA SER A 144 21.30 5.89 -30.49
C SER A 144 20.94 4.64 -29.69
N VAL A 145 20.62 3.54 -30.37
CA VAL A 145 20.37 2.24 -29.75
C VAL A 145 21.66 1.69 -29.13
N GLY A 146 22.81 1.80 -29.80
CA GLY A 146 24.11 1.38 -29.27
C GLY A 146 24.53 2.20 -28.03
N ALA A 147 24.29 3.52 -28.04
CA ALA A 147 24.49 4.37 -26.87
C ALA A 147 23.54 4.00 -25.72
N TRP A 148 22.27 3.72 -26.02
CA TRP A 148 21.26 3.27 -25.06
C TRP A 148 21.61 1.89 -24.46
N MET A 149 22.09 0.94 -25.26
CA MET A 149 22.58 -0.37 -24.80
C MET A 149 23.84 -0.22 -23.94
N GLY A 150 24.72 0.73 -24.28
CA GLY A 150 25.89 1.10 -23.48
C GLY A 150 25.52 1.76 -22.14
N GLU A 151 24.51 2.61 -22.09
CA GLU A 151 23.96 3.20 -20.86
C GLU A 151 23.30 2.14 -19.96
N GLN A 152 22.49 1.24 -20.54
CA GLN A 152 21.91 0.09 -19.83
C GLN A 152 22.99 -0.83 -19.23
N ALA A 153 24.13 -0.99 -19.89
CA ALA A 153 25.25 -1.78 -19.38
C ALA A 153 26.16 -1.05 -18.37
N ARG A 154 26.00 0.28 -18.20
CA ARG A 154 26.89 1.13 -17.39
C ARG A 154 26.21 1.87 -16.24
N SER A 155 24.90 2.12 -16.26
CA SER A 155 24.26 3.05 -15.31
C SER A 155 23.59 2.35 -14.11
N HIS A 156 23.89 2.86 -12.91
CA HIS A 156 23.01 2.82 -11.73
C HIS A 156 22.54 4.26 -11.44
N GLY A 157 21.24 4.43 -11.17
CA GLY A 157 20.72 5.59 -10.43
C GLY A 157 20.38 6.84 -11.25
N LYS A 158 19.15 7.34 -11.06
CA LYS A 158 18.55 8.62 -11.51
C LYS A 158 17.70 8.57 -12.78
N ALA A 159 16.47 8.08 -12.64
CA ALA A 159 15.38 8.45 -13.55
C ALA A 159 14.34 9.28 -12.77
N LYS A 160 14.20 10.58 -13.15
CA LYS A 160 13.12 11.46 -12.67
C LYS A 160 11.78 10.99 -13.28
N GLY A 161 10.73 10.85 -12.45
CA GLY A 161 9.45 10.17 -12.75
C GLY A 161 8.74 10.58 -14.04
N ALA A 162 8.83 11.85 -14.46
CA ALA A 162 8.18 12.34 -15.69
C ALA A 162 8.70 11.71 -17.01
N ARG A 163 9.84 11.00 -17.00
CA ARG A 163 10.42 10.37 -18.20
C ARG A 163 9.82 9.00 -18.54
N HIS A 164 9.17 8.28 -17.62
CA HIS A 164 8.75 6.90 -17.88
C HIS A 164 7.59 6.80 -18.89
N THR A 165 6.57 7.66 -18.79
CA THR A 165 5.50 7.73 -19.80
C THR A 165 6.03 8.18 -21.17
N GLN A 166 6.96 9.15 -21.19
CA GLN A 166 7.63 9.59 -22.43
C GLN A 166 8.47 8.45 -23.04
N TYR A 167 9.10 7.62 -22.20
CA TYR A 167 9.87 6.45 -22.61
C TYR A 167 8.97 5.38 -23.25
N LEU A 168 7.82 5.05 -22.66
CA LEU A 168 6.84 4.12 -23.25
C LEU A 168 6.32 4.64 -24.61
N ARG A 169 5.98 5.93 -24.71
CA ARG A 169 5.55 6.57 -25.98
C ARG A 169 6.65 6.58 -27.06
N LEU A 170 7.93 6.61 -26.66
CA LEU A 170 9.06 6.50 -27.58
C LEU A 170 9.19 5.07 -28.12
N ILE A 171 9.00 4.07 -27.27
CA ILE A 171 9.05 2.64 -27.63
C ILE A 171 7.93 2.25 -28.60
N GLU A 172 6.73 2.82 -28.47
CA GLU A 172 5.62 2.60 -29.43
C GLU A 172 6.04 2.89 -30.89
N ARG A 173 7.01 3.77 -31.10
CA ARG A 173 7.52 4.13 -32.45
C ARG A 173 8.66 3.25 -32.91
N VAL A 174 9.28 2.46 -32.04
CA VAL A 174 10.46 1.64 -32.34
C VAL A 174 10.15 0.54 -33.37
N PRO A 175 9.09 -0.28 -33.24
CA PRO A 175 8.77 -1.31 -34.24
C PRO A 175 8.59 -0.75 -35.66
N ALA A 176 7.94 0.42 -35.76
CA ALA A 176 7.75 1.12 -37.03
C ALA A 176 9.05 1.64 -37.65
N LEU A 177 10.11 1.84 -36.88
CA LEU A 177 11.43 2.23 -37.39
C LEU A 177 12.30 1.02 -37.73
N LEU A 178 12.12 -0.10 -37.02
CA LEU A 178 12.90 -1.33 -37.20
C LEU A 178 12.66 -2.03 -38.55
N ARG A 179 11.53 -1.79 -39.22
CA ARG A 179 11.28 -2.29 -40.59
C ARG A 179 12.32 -1.82 -41.61
N PHE A 180 13.00 -0.71 -41.36
CA PHE A 180 14.01 -0.16 -42.26
C PHE A 180 15.45 -0.59 -41.95
N VAL A 181 15.65 -1.38 -40.88
CA VAL A 181 16.99 -1.91 -40.50
C VAL A 181 17.30 -3.17 -41.31
N PRO A 182 18.50 -3.28 -41.93
CA PRO A 182 18.92 -4.46 -42.70
C PRO A 182 18.82 -5.76 -41.88
N GLY A 183 18.35 -6.84 -42.51
CA GLY A 183 18.04 -8.11 -41.83
C GLY A 183 19.18 -9.13 -41.73
N ALA A 184 20.41 -8.76 -42.06
CA ALA A 184 21.55 -9.69 -42.13
C ALA A 184 22.68 -9.30 -41.17
N GLY A 185 23.38 -10.31 -40.62
CA GLY A 185 24.52 -10.12 -39.73
C GLY A 185 24.17 -9.47 -38.38
N ARG A 186 25.14 -8.83 -37.74
CA ARG A 186 25.01 -8.24 -36.39
C ARG A 186 23.89 -7.21 -36.28
N LEU A 187 23.58 -6.46 -37.35
CA LEU A 187 22.47 -5.50 -37.37
C LEU A 187 21.10 -6.19 -37.36
N GLY A 188 20.99 -7.37 -37.99
CA GLY A 188 19.80 -8.22 -37.90
C GLY A 188 19.56 -8.71 -36.47
N ASP A 189 20.62 -9.16 -35.78
CA ASP A 189 20.51 -9.60 -34.38
C ASP A 189 20.15 -8.45 -33.42
N ILE A 190 20.67 -7.23 -33.65
CA ILE A 190 20.26 -6.03 -32.89
C ILE A 190 18.76 -5.75 -33.11
N LYS A 191 18.30 -5.83 -34.35
CA LYS A 191 16.87 -5.68 -34.67
C LYS A 191 16.04 -6.74 -33.96
N HIS A 192 16.48 -8.00 -33.94
CA HIS A 192 15.78 -9.07 -33.24
C HIS A 192 15.70 -8.82 -31.73
N TYR A 193 16.81 -8.42 -31.11
CA TYR A 193 16.84 -8.04 -29.69
C TYR A 193 15.84 -6.92 -29.38
N LEU A 194 15.77 -5.88 -30.22
CA LEU A 194 14.83 -4.78 -30.03
C LEU A 194 13.37 -5.21 -30.23
N TYR A 195 13.07 -6.16 -31.12
CA TYR A 195 11.73 -6.74 -31.21
C TYR A 195 11.36 -7.53 -29.95
N LEU A 196 12.26 -8.38 -29.45
CA LEU A 196 12.06 -9.10 -28.18
C LEU A 196 11.84 -8.12 -27.02
N PHE A 197 12.62 -7.03 -27.00
CA PHE A 197 12.46 -5.96 -26.03
C PHE A 197 11.10 -5.26 -26.14
N CYS A 198 10.62 -4.99 -27.35
CA CYS A 198 9.29 -4.38 -27.56
C CYS A 198 8.15 -5.31 -27.12
N TYR A 199 8.23 -6.62 -27.42
CA TYR A 199 7.25 -7.58 -26.92
C TYR A 199 7.26 -7.65 -25.39
N PHE A 200 8.44 -7.64 -24.78
CA PHE A 200 8.61 -7.69 -23.32
C PHE A 200 8.00 -6.47 -22.61
N LEU A 201 8.23 -5.26 -23.13
CA LEU A 201 7.72 -4.03 -22.51
C LEU A 201 6.19 -3.93 -22.48
N GLN A 202 5.52 -4.71 -23.33
CA GLN A 202 4.08 -4.77 -23.44
C GLN A 202 3.64 -6.23 -23.31
N PRO A 203 3.66 -6.84 -22.12
CA PRO A 203 3.55 -8.29 -21.96
C PRO A 203 2.11 -8.81 -22.13
N THR A 204 1.42 -8.43 -23.21
CA THR A 204 0.13 -9.02 -23.58
C THR A 204 0.32 -10.52 -23.84
N PRO A 205 -0.71 -11.37 -23.66
CA PRO A 205 -0.62 -12.78 -24.00
C PRO A 205 -0.13 -13.03 -25.43
N VAL A 206 -0.54 -12.18 -26.37
CA VAL A 206 -0.09 -12.21 -27.77
C VAL A 206 1.39 -11.84 -27.88
N ASN A 207 1.84 -10.79 -27.19
CA ASN A 207 3.24 -10.36 -27.21
C ASN A 207 4.17 -11.37 -26.54
N VAL A 208 3.80 -11.96 -25.40
CA VAL A 208 4.59 -13.00 -24.74
C VAL A 208 4.72 -14.22 -25.66
N ARG A 209 3.62 -14.69 -26.26
CA ARG A 209 3.65 -15.76 -27.27
C ARG A 209 4.54 -15.40 -28.45
N SER A 210 4.40 -14.19 -28.96
CA SER A 210 5.18 -13.71 -30.10
C SER A 210 6.66 -13.59 -29.75
N MET A 211 7.01 -13.19 -28.54
CA MET A 211 8.37 -13.13 -28.02
C MET A 211 9.04 -14.51 -28.02
N LEU A 212 8.37 -15.52 -27.44
CA LEU A 212 8.90 -16.89 -27.38
C LEU A 212 9.03 -17.48 -28.80
N LEU A 213 7.98 -17.34 -29.63
CA LEU A 213 7.98 -17.81 -31.01
C LEU A 213 9.04 -17.10 -31.87
N TYR A 214 9.29 -15.81 -31.62
CA TYR A 214 10.31 -15.02 -32.32
C TYR A 214 11.72 -15.46 -31.98
N ALA A 215 12.00 -15.70 -30.70
CA ALA A 215 13.29 -16.25 -30.30
C ALA A 215 13.51 -17.65 -30.89
N LEU A 216 12.53 -18.54 -30.83
CA LEU A 216 12.63 -19.90 -31.39
C LEU A 216 12.78 -19.88 -32.93
N LYS A 217 12.05 -19.02 -33.64
CA LYS A 217 12.14 -18.91 -35.09
C LYS A 217 13.55 -18.50 -35.55
N HIS A 218 14.18 -17.58 -34.82
CA HIS A 218 15.46 -17.01 -35.22
C HIS A 218 16.67 -17.74 -34.62
N TYR A 219 16.50 -18.41 -33.48
CA TYR A 219 17.61 -19.02 -32.73
C TYR A 219 17.35 -20.46 -32.28
N GLY A 220 16.15 -21.02 -32.41
CA GLY A 220 15.85 -22.41 -31.99
C GLY A 220 16.22 -23.49 -33.01
N GLY A 221 16.49 -23.11 -34.27
CA GLY A 221 16.98 -24.04 -35.31
C GLY A 221 15.93 -25.01 -35.88
N ASP A 222 14.65 -24.88 -35.53
CA ASP A 222 13.59 -25.77 -36.01
C ASP A 222 13.00 -25.31 -37.37
N ALA A 223 13.12 -26.16 -38.39
CA ALA A 223 12.66 -25.89 -39.75
C ALA A 223 11.14 -25.61 -39.84
N ARG A 224 10.33 -26.12 -38.90
CA ARG A 224 8.87 -25.88 -38.85
C ARG A 224 8.55 -24.41 -38.62
N LEU A 225 9.45 -23.67 -37.97
CA LEU A 225 9.29 -22.26 -37.67
C LEU A 225 9.75 -21.31 -38.79
N ALA A 226 10.44 -21.81 -39.82
CA ALA A 226 10.98 -20.97 -40.89
C ALA A 226 9.90 -20.09 -41.55
N LYS A 227 8.69 -20.64 -41.74
CA LYS A 227 7.53 -19.95 -42.32
C LYS A 227 6.52 -19.43 -41.28
N ALA A 228 6.79 -19.57 -39.99
CA ALA A 228 5.88 -19.09 -38.95
C ALA A 228 5.68 -17.58 -39.05
N GLN A 229 4.42 -17.14 -39.10
CA GLN A 229 4.08 -15.72 -39.09
C GLN A 229 3.98 -15.25 -37.64
N ILE A 230 4.74 -14.21 -37.32
CA ILE A 230 4.77 -13.63 -35.99
C ILE A 230 4.16 -12.23 -36.10
N PRO A 231 3.07 -11.94 -35.39
CA PRO A 231 2.44 -10.63 -35.44
C PRO A 231 3.39 -9.58 -34.84
N PRO A 232 3.37 -8.33 -35.31
CA PRO A 232 4.16 -7.26 -34.70
C PRO A 232 3.74 -7.00 -33.24
N PRO A 233 4.61 -6.39 -32.40
CA PRO A 233 4.26 -6.08 -31.02
C PRO A 233 2.98 -5.26 -30.91
N GLU A 234 2.01 -5.77 -30.15
CA GLU A 234 0.81 -5.03 -29.75
C GLU A 234 1.18 -3.89 -28.80
N THR A 235 0.51 -2.76 -28.97
CA THR A 235 0.69 -1.58 -28.13
C THR A 235 -0.53 -1.39 -27.25
N VAL A 236 -0.32 -1.17 -25.97
CA VAL A 236 -1.37 -0.81 -25.02
C VAL A 236 -1.09 0.59 -24.49
N PRO A 237 -2.10 1.46 -24.31
CA PRO A 237 -1.89 2.80 -23.74
C PRO A 237 -1.12 2.77 -22.42
N ALA A 238 -0.36 3.84 -22.14
CA ALA A 238 0.36 4.00 -20.87
C ALA A 238 -0.60 4.17 -19.69
N VAL A 239 -1.67 4.94 -19.89
CA VAL A 239 -2.79 5.13 -18.95
C VAL A 239 -4.11 4.91 -19.68
N GLY A 240 -5.08 4.31 -19.00
CA GLY A 240 -6.40 3.99 -19.56
C GLY A 240 -7.36 3.53 -18.47
N ILE A 241 -8.64 3.45 -18.78
CA ILE A 241 -9.66 2.94 -17.86
C ILE A 241 -9.91 1.47 -18.19
N TYR A 242 -9.84 0.63 -17.16
CA TYR A 242 -10.11 -0.80 -17.20
C TYR A 242 -11.46 -1.12 -16.55
N HIS A 243 -12.14 -2.15 -17.04
CA HIS A 243 -13.23 -2.80 -16.31
C HIS A 243 -13.34 -4.26 -16.76
N PRO A 244 -13.59 -5.22 -15.84
CA PRO A 244 -13.67 -6.64 -16.16
C PRO A 244 -14.75 -7.07 -17.18
N ASP A 245 -15.77 -6.23 -17.39
CA ASP A 245 -16.89 -6.54 -18.30
C ASP A 245 -16.76 -5.74 -19.61
N ALA A 246 -15.74 -4.89 -19.72
CA ALA A 246 -15.48 -4.11 -20.93
C ALA A 246 -14.68 -4.95 -21.93
N PRO A 247 -14.98 -4.84 -23.24
CA PRO A 247 -14.28 -5.61 -24.26
C PRO A 247 -12.84 -5.11 -24.51
N ALA A 248 -12.52 -3.88 -24.10
CA ALA A 248 -11.22 -3.25 -24.26
C ALA A 248 -11.04 -2.10 -23.25
N LEU A 249 -9.82 -1.59 -23.14
CA LEU A 249 -9.50 -0.39 -22.37
C LEU A 249 -10.08 0.87 -23.02
N PHE A 250 -10.43 1.86 -22.19
CA PHE A 250 -10.86 3.17 -22.65
C PHE A 250 -9.74 4.20 -22.48
N GLU A 251 -9.43 4.95 -23.53
CA GLU A 251 -8.42 6.01 -23.48
C GLU A 251 -8.96 7.34 -22.94
N THR A 252 -10.29 7.50 -22.89
CA THR A 252 -10.96 8.71 -22.42
C THR A 252 -12.06 8.38 -21.41
N PHE A 253 -12.29 9.29 -20.46
CA PHE A 253 -13.40 9.18 -19.50
C PHE A 253 -14.77 9.17 -20.19
N GLU A 254 -14.93 9.91 -21.29
CA GLU A 254 -16.20 10.02 -21.99
C GLU A 254 -16.63 8.73 -22.68
N ASP A 255 -15.68 7.96 -23.23
CA ASP A 255 -15.97 6.65 -23.80
C ASP A 255 -16.38 5.66 -22.71
N TYR A 256 -15.66 5.67 -21.59
CA TYR A 256 -15.98 4.85 -20.43
C TYR A 256 -17.36 5.20 -19.87
N ARG A 257 -17.67 6.49 -19.67
CA ARG A 257 -18.96 6.97 -19.17
C ARG A 257 -20.12 6.49 -20.04
N ARG A 258 -19.98 6.59 -21.37
CA ARG A 258 -21.00 6.13 -22.32
C ARG A 258 -21.20 4.62 -22.28
N TRP A 259 -20.11 3.86 -22.17
CA TRP A 259 -20.19 2.40 -22.01
C TRP A 259 -20.82 2.00 -20.67
N TYR A 260 -20.35 2.61 -19.57
CA TYR A 260 -20.81 2.31 -18.21
C TYR A 260 -22.30 2.63 -18.04
N ALA A 261 -22.78 3.75 -18.58
CA ALA A 261 -24.21 4.08 -18.58
C ALA A 261 -25.07 3.04 -19.33
N LYS A 262 -24.58 2.46 -20.43
CA LYS A 262 -25.27 1.37 -21.14
C LYS A 262 -25.26 0.08 -20.33
N ARG A 263 -24.15 -0.23 -19.65
CA ARG A 263 -24.03 -1.39 -18.76
C ARG A 263 -24.97 -1.26 -17.56
N ALA A 264 -24.96 -0.13 -16.87
CA ALA A 264 -25.82 0.14 -15.71
C ALA A 264 -27.31 -0.10 -16.00
N ARG A 265 -27.78 0.31 -17.19
CA ARG A 265 -29.16 0.04 -17.63
C ARG A 265 -29.50 -1.44 -17.84
N ARG A 266 -28.50 -2.28 -18.15
CA ARG A 266 -28.69 -3.71 -18.45
C ARG A 266 -28.50 -4.61 -17.23
N SER A 267 -27.59 -4.25 -16.34
CA SER A 267 -27.15 -5.10 -15.22
C SER A 267 -27.49 -4.52 -13.84
N ASN A 268 -28.31 -3.47 -13.78
CA ASN A 268 -28.62 -2.72 -12.55
C ASN A 268 -27.35 -2.27 -11.79
N ALA A 269 -26.27 -2.00 -12.52
CA ALA A 269 -25.04 -1.49 -11.91
C ALA A 269 -25.26 -0.04 -11.42
N PRO A 270 -24.54 0.41 -10.38
CA PRO A 270 -24.62 1.78 -9.90
C PRO A 270 -24.30 2.79 -11.02
N ALA A 271 -24.83 4.00 -10.95
CA ALA A 271 -24.50 5.05 -11.91
C ALA A 271 -23.16 5.71 -11.53
N LEU A 272 -22.40 6.16 -12.55
CA LEU A 272 -21.23 7.01 -12.30
C LEU A 272 -21.66 8.36 -11.74
N ASP A 273 -21.39 8.54 -10.45
CA ASP A 273 -21.62 9.76 -9.68
C ASP A 273 -20.36 10.02 -8.86
N ALA A 274 -19.81 11.24 -8.93
CA ALA A 274 -18.60 11.61 -8.20
C ALA A 274 -18.69 11.31 -6.69
N SER A 275 -19.90 11.41 -6.11
CA SER A 275 -20.15 11.14 -4.70
C SER A 275 -20.15 9.65 -4.33
N LYS A 276 -20.20 8.74 -5.31
CA LYS A 276 -20.34 7.29 -5.14
C LYS A 276 -19.42 6.47 -6.05
N THR A 277 -18.42 7.10 -6.64
CA THR A 277 -17.47 6.43 -7.55
C THR A 277 -16.12 6.26 -6.86
N ILE A 278 -15.68 5.00 -6.73
CA ILE A 278 -14.36 4.67 -6.20
C ILE A 278 -13.35 4.65 -7.34
N GLY A 279 -12.32 5.49 -7.25
CA GLY A 279 -11.20 5.48 -8.17
C GLY A 279 -10.18 4.40 -7.78
N PHE A 280 -9.92 3.43 -8.64
CA PHE A 280 -8.86 2.44 -8.39
C PHE A 280 -7.61 2.78 -9.20
N LEU A 281 -6.44 2.75 -8.57
CA LEU A 281 -5.16 2.78 -9.29
C LEU A 281 -4.65 1.35 -9.43
N LEU A 282 -4.67 0.84 -10.67
CA LEU A 282 -4.27 -0.52 -10.99
C LEU A 282 -2.83 -0.56 -11.50
N MET A 283 -2.09 -1.60 -11.13
CA MET A 283 -0.80 -1.85 -11.76
C MET A 283 -1.02 -2.32 -13.20
N ARG A 284 -0.45 -1.58 -14.15
CA ARG A 284 -0.63 -1.82 -15.58
C ARG A 284 -0.23 -3.22 -16.02
N THR A 285 0.81 -3.79 -15.43
CA THR A 285 1.36 -5.11 -15.78
C THR A 285 0.31 -6.20 -15.71
N HIS A 286 -0.46 -6.27 -14.62
CA HIS A 286 -1.50 -7.30 -14.41
C HIS A 286 -2.65 -7.20 -15.42
N VAL A 287 -3.08 -5.99 -15.75
CA VAL A 287 -4.15 -5.79 -16.73
C VAL A 287 -3.67 -6.13 -18.14
N VAL A 288 -2.44 -5.72 -18.49
CA VAL A 288 -1.85 -5.99 -19.81
C VAL A 288 -1.59 -7.48 -20.02
N SER A 289 -1.11 -8.19 -19.00
CA SER A 289 -0.84 -9.64 -19.06
C SER A 289 -2.10 -10.51 -18.96
N GLY A 290 -3.25 -9.93 -18.62
CA GLY A 290 -4.50 -10.66 -18.42
C GLY A 290 -4.58 -11.42 -17.09
N THR A 291 -3.75 -11.05 -16.10
CA THR A 291 -3.72 -11.69 -14.77
C THR A 291 -4.42 -10.83 -13.71
N SER A 292 -5.54 -10.19 -14.09
CA SER A 292 -6.26 -9.19 -13.29
C SER A 292 -7.36 -9.77 -12.40
N GLY A 293 -7.51 -11.09 -12.29
CA GLY A 293 -8.67 -11.71 -11.61
C GLY A 293 -8.89 -11.24 -10.16
N HIS A 294 -7.81 -10.92 -9.44
CA HIS A 294 -7.85 -10.32 -8.11
C HIS A 294 -8.42 -8.88 -8.10
N TYR A 295 -8.14 -8.07 -9.13
CA TYR A 295 -8.78 -6.76 -9.32
C TYR A 295 -10.26 -6.92 -9.68
N ASP A 296 -10.60 -7.88 -10.53
CA ASP A 296 -11.95 -8.09 -11.03
C ASP A 296 -12.94 -8.36 -9.90
N GLU A 297 -12.58 -9.24 -8.96
CA GLU A 297 -13.42 -9.53 -7.80
C GLU A 297 -13.55 -8.34 -6.85
N LEU A 298 -12.50 -7.55 -6.64
CA LEU A 298 -12.58 -6.34 -5.82
C LEU A 298 -13.47 -5.27 -6.46
N ILE A 299 -13.32 -5.05 -7.77
CA ILE A 299 -14.20 -4.15 -8.54
C ILE A 299 -15.66 -4.60 -8.39
N ARG A 300 -15.94 -5.88 -8.61
CA ARG A 300 -17.30 -6.45 -8.46
C ARG A 300 -17.80 -6.41 -7.02
N ALA A 301 -16.94 -6.57 -6.02
CA ALA A 301 -17.31 -6.45 -4.61
C ALA A 301 -17.77 -5.02 -4.29
N VAL A 302 -17.06 -4.00 -4.77
CA VAL A 302 -17.46 -2.59 -4.61
C VAL A 302 -18.76 -2.28 -5.34
N GLU A 303 -18.96 -2.79 -6.57
CA GLU A 303 -20.21 -2.61 -7.30
C GLU A 303 -21.41 -3.27 -6.62
N ARG A 304 -21.23 -4.44 -5.98
CA ARG A 304 -22.27 -5.10 -5.18
C ARG A 304 -22.69 -4.30 -3.96
N GLU A 305 -21.81 -3.45 -3.43
CA GLU A 305 -22.10 -2.53 -2.34
C GLU A 305 -22.76 -1.21 -2.82
N GLY A 306 -23.13 -1.13 -4.10
CA GLY A 306 -23.86 -0.01 -4.69
C GLY A 306 -23.00 1.19 -5.06
N LEU A 307 -21.67 1.01 -5.13
CA LEU A 307 -20.72 2.05 -5.52
C LEU A 307 -20.24 1.82 -6.95
N ALA A 308 -20.19 2.88 -7.75
CA ALA A 308 -19.56 2.80 -9.06
C ALA A 308 -18.04 2.74 -8.92
N THR A 309 -17.37 2.26 -9.97
CA THR A 309 -15.91 2.17 -9.98
C THR A 309 -15.34 2.94 -11.15
N LEU A 310 -14.12 3.46 -11.00
CA LEU A 310 -13.34 4.04 -12.07
C LEU A 310 -11.91 3.49 -11.99
N PRO A 311 -11.66 2.26 -12.49
CA PRO A 311 -10.35 1.63 -12.40
C PRO A 311 -9.43 2.13 -13.49
N VAL A 312 -8.31 2.76 -13.12
CA VAL A 312 -7.36 3.37 -14.06
C VAL A 312 -6.00 2.69 -13.97
N LEU A 313 -5.38 2.50 -15.14
CA LEU A 313 -4.01 2.00 -15.22
C LEU A 313 -3.03 3.08 -14.79
N SER A 314 -2.22 2.76 -13.80
CA SER A 314 -1.09 3.57 -13.39
C SER A 314 0.20 3.13 -14.10
N THR A 315 1.07 4.11 -14.37
CA THR A 315 2.43 3.89 -14.89
C THR A 315 3.43 3.53 -13.79
N PHE A 316 2.95 3.22 -12.58
CA PHE A 316 3.70 2.76 -11.41
C PHE A 316 4.61 3.83 -10.77
N MET A 317 5.25 4.69 -11.56
CA MET A 317 6.18 5.71 -11.08
C MET A 317 5.52 7.03 -10.71
N ASP A 318 4.39 7.37 -11.31
CA ASP A 318 3.68 8.63 -11.06
C ASP A 318 2.19 8.47 -11.33
N ASN A 319 1.40 8.38 -10.26
CA ASN A 319 -0.05 8.18 -10.36
C ASN A 319 -0.80 9.46 -10.79
N ARG A 320 -0.15 10.62 -10.80
CA ARG A 320 -0.80 11.90 -11.09
C ARG A 320 -1.32 11.97 -12.50
N GLU A 321 -0.57 11.50 -13.50
CA GLU A 321 -1.02 11.52 -14.91
C GLU A 321 -2.36 10.77 -15.09
N ALA A 322 -2.52 9.61 -14.43
CA ALA A 322 -3.77 8.85 -14.48
C ALA A 322 -4.90 9.59 -13.73
N CYS A 323 -4.63 10.12 -12.55
CA CYS A 323 -5.60 10.89 -11.76
C CYS A 323 -6.05 12.18 -12.46
N GLU A 324 -5.13 12.98 -13.00
CA GLU A 324 -5.44 14.21 -13.74
C GLU A 324 -6.31 13.93 -14.95
N LYS A 325 -5.97 12.86 -15.70
CA LYS A 325 -6.71 12.51 -16.91
C LYS A 325 -8.11 11.99 -16.61
N PHE A 326 -8.26 11.18 -15.57
CA PHE A 326 -9.48 10.39 -15.36
C PHE A 326 -10.27 10.76 -14.10
N PHE A 327 -9.62 11.11 -12.99
CA PHE A 327 -10.30 11.48 -11.74
C PHE A 327 -10.62 12.97 -11.66
N VAL A 328 -9.83 13.83 -12.29
CA VAL A 328 -10.08 15.28 -12.29
C VAL A 328 -11.01 15.67 -13.43
N GLY A 329 -12.17 16.20 -13.08
CA GLY A 329 -13.10 16.85 -13.99
C GLY A 329 -12.50 18.13 -14.56
N SER A 330 -12.71 18.35 -15.86
CA SER A 330 -12.53 19.67 -16.46
C SER A 330 -13.59 20.62 -15.91
N GLY A 331 -13.34 21.18 -14.72
CA GLY A 331 -14.03 22.39 -14.28
C GLY A 331 -13.82 23.46 -15.36
N GLY A 332 -14.86 24.22 -15.70
CA GLY A 332 -14.93 25.11 -16.86
C GLY A 332 -13.82 26.16 -16.96
N ARG A 333 -12.60 25.76 -17.30
CA ARG A 333 -11.61 26.60 -17.96
C ARG A 333 -11.97 26.58 -19.44
N GLY A 334 -12.77 27.56 -19.83
CA GLY A 334 -12.93 27.91 -21.23
C GLY A 334 -11.54 28.07 -21.88
N ALA A 335 -11.47 27.69 -23.15
CA ALA A 335 -10.32 27.92 -24.00
C ALA A 335 -9.78 29.36 -23.81
N GLY A 336 -8.61 29.48 -23.20
CA GLY A 336 -7.98 30.77 -22.93
C GLY A 336 -6.59 30.54 -22.37
N GLY A 337 -5.59 30.56 -23.24
CA GLY A 337 -4.19 30.51 -22.83
C GLY A 337 -3.84 31.74 -21.97
N GLY A 338 -3.39 31.49 -20.75
CA GLY A 338 -2.90 32.51 -19.84
C GLY A 338 -1.68 31.97 -19.09
N LYS A 339 -0.54 32.65 -19.27
CA LYS A 339 0.76 32.31 -18.71
C LYS A 339 0.72 32.27 -17.18
N GLU A 340 1.39 31.28 -16.60
CA GLU A 340 1.69 31.17 -15.17
C GLU A 340 2.49 32.39 -14.70
N ASN A 341 2.06 32.98 -13.58
CA ASN A 341 2.87 33.92 -12.80
C ASN A 341 3.21 33.26 -11.47
N SER A 342 4.47 32.85 -11.34
CA SER A 342 5.10 32.43 -10.09
C SER A 342 5.34 33.65 -9.20
N ASN A 343 4.57 33.82 -8.13
CA ASN A 343 4.98 34.44 -6.86
C ASN A 343 3.78 34.58 -5.91
N ALA A 344 3.67 33.67 -4.94
CA ALA A 344 2.91 33.93 -3.72
C ALA A 344 3.67 33.34 -2.53
N ARG A 345 4.16 34.24 -1.68
CA ARG A 345 4.90 33.99 -0.44
C ARG A 345 4.00 33.34 0.60
N LEU A 346 4.56 32.34 1.30
CA LEU A 346 4.04 31.72 2.51
C LEU A 346 3.86 32.75 3.63
N GLN A 347 2.65 32.81 4.19
CA GLN A 347 2.42 33.26 5.56
C GLN A 347 1.61 32.19 6.28
N HIS A 348 2.21 31.61 7.32
CA HIS A 348 1.57 30.72 8.27
C HIS A 348 0.71 31.54 9.24
N THR A 349 -0.59 31.24 9.31
CA THR A 349 -1.45 31.17 10.52
C THR A 349 -2.93 31.19 10.11
N ASN A 350 -3.73 30.45 10.89
CA ASN A 350 -5.20 30.29 10.84
C ASN A 350 -5.76 29.22 9.89
N LEU A 351 -6.23 28.13 10.50
CA LEU A 351 -7.17 27.15 9.93
C LEU A 351 -8.45 27.90 9.49
N ARG A 352 -8.45 28.39 8.25
CA ARG A 352 -9.65 28.87 7.57
C ARG A 352 -10.50 27.66 7.12
N PRO A 353 -11.82 27.83 6.98
CA PRO A 353 -12.68 26.82 6.38
C PRO A 353 -12.16 26.46 4.98
N LEU A 354 -12.07 25.17 4.68
CA LEU A 354 -11.70 24.58 3.39
C LEU A 354 -12.75 24.89 2.29
N THR A 355 -13.16 26.15 2.09
CA THR A 355 -13.99 26.55 0.95
C THR A 355 -13.75 28.03 0.59
N SER A 356 -12.87 28.28 -0.38
CA SER A 356 -12.94 29.52 -1.20
C SER A 356 -12.14 29.47 -2.50
N ASP A 357 -11.30 28.47 -2.76
CA ASP A 357 -10.84 28.18 -4.13
C ASP A 357 -11.77 27.18 -4.81
N PRO A 358 -12.07 27.35 -6.11
CA PRO A 358 -12.83 26.35 -6.87
C PRO A 358 -11.99 25.07 -6.94
N GLN A 359 -12.25 24.16 -6.01
CA GLN A 359 -11.70 22.81 -5.99
C GLN A 359 -11.94 22.17 -7.37
N PRO A 360 -10.94 21.52 -7.98
CA PRO A 360 -11.16 20.76 -9.19
C PRO A 360 -12.28 19.75 -8.95
N LEU A 361 -13.25 19.70 -9.87
CA LEU A 361 -14.39 18.78 -9.76
C LEU A 361 -13.88 17.34 -9.80
N SER A 362 -13.69 16.70 -8.65
CA SER A 362 -13.36 15.28 -8.59
C SER A 362 -14.50 14.45 -9.18
N ARG A 363 -14.16 13.41 -9.95
CA ARG A 363 -15.09 12.39 -10.44
C ARG A 363 -15.17 11.16 -9.53
N VAL A 364 -14.42 11.17 -8.42
CA VAL A 364 -14.35 10.08 -7.45
C VAL A 364 -14.55 10.59 -6.02
N SER A 365 -15.09 9.73 -5.16
CA SER A 365 -15.30 10.01 -3.74
C SER A 365 -14.10 9.61 -2.89
N GLN A 366 -13.39 8.57 -3.31
CA GLN A 366 -12.19 8.01 -2.66
C GLN A 366 -11.26 7.42 -3.72
N ILE A 367 -9.96 7.39 -3.42
CA ILE A 367 -8.94 6.71 -4.23
C ILE A 367 -8.47 5.47 -3.47
N VAL A 368 -8.46 4.33 -4.14
CA VAL A 368 -7.89 3.08 -3.65
C VAL A 368 -6.72 2.69 -4.54
N SER A 369 -5.52 2.85 -4.02
CA SER A 369 -4.31 2.38 -4.69
C SER A 369 -4.16 0.88 -4.50
N LEU A 370 -4.08 0.15 -5.63
CA LEU A 370 -3.76 -1.27 -5.68
C LEU A 370 -2.36 -1.51 -6.28
N THR A 371 -1.56 -0.44 -6.40
CA THR A 371 -0.21 -0.53 -6.96
C THR A 371 0.77 -1.16 -5.99
N GLY A 372 0.57 -0.97 -4.67
CA GLY A 372 1.50 -1.41 -3.64
C GLY A 372 2.74 -0.51 -3.48
N PHE A 373 2.71 0.72 -4.01
CA PHE A 373 3.85 1.65 -3.97
C PHE A 373 3.41 3.07 -3.62
N SER A 374 4.41 3.95 -3.48
CA SER A 374 4.19 5.40 -3.33
C SER A 374 3.30 5.96 -4.42
N PHE A 375 2.53 7.00 -4.06
CA PHE A 375 1.68 7.71 -5.00
C PHE A 375 2.50 8.46 -6.07
N VAL A 376 3.66 9.01 -5.71
CA VAL A 376 4.65 9.54 -6.66
C VAL A 376 6.01 8.96 -6.29
N GLY A 377 6.53 8.09 -7.15
CA GLY A 377 7.77 7.37 -6.89
C GLY A 377 7.66 5.88 -7.14
N GLY A 378 8.81 5.26 -7.35
CA GLY A 378 8.93 3.81 -7.49
C GLY A 378 9.51 3.16 -6.22
N PRO A 379 9.81 1.84 -6.27
CA PRO A 379 10.36 1.08 -5.14
C PRO A 379 11.61 1.68 -4.48
N ALA A 380 12.42 2.42 -5.26
CA ALA A 380 13.72 2.93 -4.84
C ALA A 380 13.77 4.45 -4.60
N MET A 381 12.68 5.17 -4.88
CA MET A 381 12.60 6.64 -4.83
C MET A 381 11.15 7.05 -4.59
N ASN A 382 10.86 7.78 -3.52
CA ASN A 382 9.56 8.40 -3.26
C ASN A 382 9.65 9.94 -3.28
N ASP A 383 8.61 10.59 -3.78
CA ASP A 383 8.42 12.05 -3.78
C ASP A 383 7.09 12.36 -3.05
N SER A 384 7.13 12.17 -1.73
CA SER A 384 5.95 12.31 -0.88
C SER A 384 5.45 13.76 -0.81
N GLU A 385 6.32 14.76 -1.00
CA GLU A 385 5.91 16.16 -1.07
C GLU A 385 4.99 16.41 -2.28
N ALA A 386 5.40 15.94 -3.46
CA ALA A 386 4.59 16.05 -4.66
C ALA A 386 3.28 15.25 -4.58
N ALA A 387 3.30 14.08 -3.93
CA ALA A 387 2.11 13.30 -3.64
C ALA A 387 1.13 14.08 -2.74
N VAL A 388 1.61 14.61 -1.62
CA VAL A 388 0.81 15.36 -0.65
C VAL A 388 0.22 16.62 -1.26
N GLU A 389 0.99 17.38 -2.05
CA GLU A 389 0.48 18.57 -2.75
C GLU A 389 -0.70 18.21 -3.68
N PHE A 390 -0.53 17.18 -4.52
CA PHE A 390 -1.56 16.73 -5.44
C PHE A 390 -2.82 16.25 -4.71
N LEU A 391 -2.65 15.42 -3.68
CA LEU A 391 -3.76 14.83 -2.93
C LEU A 391 -4.51 15.87 -2.09
N LYS A 392 -3.82 16.87 -1.54
CA LYS A 392 -4.46 18.01 -0.86
C LYS A 392 -5.32 18.84 -1.82
N ASN A 393 -4.86 19.05 -3.05
CA ASN A 393 -5.61 19.78 -4.07
C ASN A 393 -6.85 19.02 -4.56
N LEU A 394 -6.78 17.68 -4.62
CA LEU A 394 -7.92 16.84 -4.97
C LEU A 394 -8.90 16.64 -3.80
N ASN A 395 -8.38 16.68 -2.57
CA ASN A 395 -9.11 16.57 -1.31
C ASN A 395 -10.04 15.34 -1.25
N LYS A 396 -9.48 14.16 -1.57
CA LYS A 396 -10.16 12.86 -1.48
C LYS A 396 -9.31 11.86 -0.68
N PRO A 397 -9.93 10.98 0.13
CA PRO A 397 -9.18 9.97 0.88
C PRO A 397 -8.37 9.07 -0.04
N LEU A 398 -7.12 8.81 0.35
CA LEU A 398 -6.25 7.84 -0.29
C LEU A 398 -6.15 6.59 0.59
N ARG A 399 -6.51 5.45 0.03
CA ARG A 399 -6.36 4.12 0.63
C ARG A 399 -5.29 3.34 -0.11
N SER A 400 -4.50 2.54 0.59
CA SER A 400 -3.51 1.66 -0.04
C SER A 400 -3.79 0.21 0.32
N ALA A 401 -4.42 -0.54 -0.59
CA ALA A 401 -4.71 -1.95 -0.38
C ALA A 401 -3.57 -2.83 -0.90
N VAL A 402 -3.36 -3.95 -0.24
CA VAL A 402 -2.15 -4.77 -0.30
C VAL A 402 -2.43 -6.06 -1.09
N SER A 403 -1.62 -6.30 -2.13
CA SER A 403 -1.55 -7.60 -2.82
C SER A 403 -0.33 -8.37 -2.31
N LEU A 404 -0.50 -9.67 -2.03
CA LEU A 404 0.58 -10.56 -1.64
C LEU A 404 1.36 -10.99 -2.89
N ASP A 405 2.21 -10.09 -3.39
CA ASP A 405 3.01 -10.32 -4.60
C ASP A 405 4.42 -10.86 -4.29
N MET A 406 4.91 -10.64 -3.06
CA MET A 406 6.24 -11.07 -2.61
C MET A 406 6.19 -12.22 -1.59
N GLN A 407 5.00 -12.74 -1.32
CA GLN A 407 4.76 -13.91 -0.48
C GLN A 407 3.49 -14.61 -0.93
N THR A 408 3.38 -15.91 -0.64
CA THR A 408 2.18 -16.67 -0.98
C THR A 408 1.04 -16.38 0.00
N ILE A 409 -0.19 -16.61 -0.44
CA ILE A 409 -1.39 -16.54 0.42
C ILE A 409 -1.25 -17.49 1.61
N GLU A 410 -0.73 -18.70 1.37
CA GLU A 410 -0.53 -19.73 2.39
C GLU A 410 0.51 -19.28 3.43
N SER A 411 1.66 -18.77 2.98
CA SER A 411 2.70 -18.23 3.86
C SER A 411 2.17 -17.06 4.70
N TRP A 412 1.37 -16.17 4.10
CA TRP A 412 0.72 -15.08 4.83
C TRP A 412 -0.26 -15.59 5.90
N ARG A 413 -1.09 -16.59 5.57
CA ARG A 413 -2.07 -17.18 6.50
C ARG A 413 -1.38 -17.79 7.71
N GLU A 414 -0.34 -18.57 7.48
CA GLU A 414 0.43 -19.25 8.53
C GLU A 414 1.34 -18.29 9.34
N SER A 415 1.71 -17.15 8.75
CA SER A 415 2.60 -16.18 9.39
C SER A 415 1.96 -15.44 10.58
N TRP A 416 2.63 -15.45 11.72
CA TRP A 416 2.25 -14.63 12.87
C TRP A 416 2.53 -13.13 12.66
N THR A 417 3.59 -12.77 11.93
CA THR A 417 3.86 -11.35 11.65
C THR A 417 2.90 -10.80 10.59
N GLY A 418 2.38 -11.66 9.72
CA GLY A 418 1.52 -11.31 8.59
C GLY A 418 2.34 -11.00 7.35
N LEU A 419 2.56 -9.73 7.02
CA LEU A 419 3.41 -9.35 5.88
C LEU A 419 4.89 -9.55 6.22
N ASN A 420 5.66 -10.03 5.24
CA ASN A 420 7.12 -10.07 5.35
C ASN A 420 7.71 -8.63 5.42
N PRO A 421 8.93 -8.46 5.96
CA PRO A 421 9.51 -7.12 6.18
C PRO A 421 9.66 -6.28 4.90
N VAL A 422 9.99 -6.92 3.77
CA VAL A 422 10.16 -6.24 2.48
C VAL A 422 8.83 -5.67 2.01
N GLN A 423 7.78 -6.50 2.00
CA GLN A 423 6.44 -6.10 1.59
C GLN A 423 5.84 -5.08 2.56
N ALA A 424 6.09 -5.22 3.86
CA ALA A 424 5.67 -4.23 4.86
C ALA A 424 6.32 -2.86 4.63
N GLY A 425 7.62 -2.82 4.35
CA GLY A 425 8.32 -1.56 4.04
C GLY A 425 7.78 -0.89 2.78
N MET A 426 7.57 -1.68 1.72
CA MET A 426 7.21 -1.15 0.40
C MET A 426 5.72 -0.81 0.26
N GLN A 427 4.83 -1.69 0.72
CA GLN A 427 3.38 -1.55 0.50
C GLN A 427 2.64 -0.88 1.68
N ILE A 428 3.30 -0.71 2.83
CA ILE A 428 2.70 -0.08 4.03
C ILE A 428 3.44 1.21 4.40
N ALA A 429 4.71 1.10 4.80
CA ALA A 429 5.43 2.23 5.39
C ALA A 429 5.60 3.41 4.41
N ILE A 430 5.91 3.13 3.13
CA ILE A 430 6.05 4.20 2.12
C ILE A 430 4.69 4.86 1.82
N PRO A 431 3.61 4.13 1.49
CA PRO A 431 2.28 4.75 1.30
C PRO A 431 1.76 5.51 2.52
N GLU A 432 2.11 5.07 3.74
CA GLU A 432 1.74 5.78 4.97
C GLU A 432 2.32 7.20 5.04
N ILE A 433 3.51 7.42 4.48
CA ILE A 433 4.17 8.74 4.37
C ILE A 433 3.45 9.64 3.37
N ASP A 434 2.89 9.06 2.29
CA ASP A 434 2.06 9.78 1.32
C ASP A 434 0.65 10.12 1.85
N GLY A 435 0.34 9.71 3.08
CA GLY A 435 -0.96 9.91 3.72
C GLY A 435 -1.98 8.81 3.44
N ALA A 436 -1.57 7.67 2.87
CA ALA A 436 -2.50 6.57 2.61
C ALA A 436 -2.94 5.88 3.92
N THR A 437 -4.21 5.46 3.97
CA THR A 437 -4.79 4.73 5.11
C THR A 437 -5.29 3.34 4.71
N GLU A 438 -5.72 2.56 5.71
CA GLU A 438 -6.27 1.21 5.58
C GLU A 438 -5.41 0.24 4.75
N PRO A 439 -4.26 -0.21 5.27
CA PRO A 439 -3.40 -1.21 4.62
C PRO A 439 -4.06 -2.60 4.59
N PHE A 440 -5.04 -2.77 3.71
CA PHE A 440 -5.96 -3.90 3.70
C PHE A 440 -5.54 -4.95 2.67
N VAL A 441 -5.28 -6.18 3.11
CA VAL A 441 -4.94 -7.30 2.20
C VAL A 441 -6.19 -7.75 1.45
N TYR A 442 -6.14 -7.82 0.11
CA TYR A 442 -7.31 -8.19 -0.71
C TYR A 442 -7.07 -9.38 -1.66
N GLY A 443 -5.83 -9.74 -1.96
CA GLY A 443 -5.49 -10.80 -2.91
C GLY A 443 -3.99 -11.10 -2.91
N GLY A 444 -3.57 -12.03 -3.76
CA GLY A 444 -2.16 -12.36 -3.94
C GLY A 444 -1.92 -13.69 -4.63
N MET A 445 -0.65 -14.13 -4.67
CA MET A 445 -0.26 -15.36 -5.35
C MET A 445 -0.50 -16.61 -4.47
N PRO A 446 -1.24 -17.63 -4.94
CA PRO A 446 -1.26 -18.94 -4.30
C PRO A 446 0.09 -19.67 -4.44
N ALA A 447 0.46 -20.52 -3.49
CA ALA A 447 1.73 -21.27 -3.51
C ALA A 447 1.93 -22.13 -4.78
N SER A 448 0.85 -22.70 -5.31
CA SER A 448 0.85 -23.46 -6.57
C SER A 448 0.16 -22.73 -7.72
N GLY A 449 -0.09 -21.43 -7.56
CA GLY A 449 -0.80 -20.60 -8.53
C GLY A 449 0.12 -20.09 -9.65
N VAL A 450 -0.48 -19.79 -10.80
CA VAL A 450 0.21 -19.16 -11.95
C VAL A 450 -0.13 -17.68 -12.12
N GLU A 451 -1.11 -17.18 -11.37
CA GLU A 451 -1.55 -15.79 -11.35
C GLU A 451 -2.14 -15.41 -9.97
N PRO A 452 -2.18 -14.11 -9.64
CA PRO A 452 -2.75 -13.67 -8.37
C PRO A 452 -4.28 -13.82 -8.35
N VAL A 453 -4.80 -14.30 -7.22
CA VAL A 453 -6.23 -14.53 -6.98
C VAL A 453 -6.76 -13.59 -5.90
N ALA A 454 -8.05 -13.28 -5.96
CA ALA A 454 -8.71 -12.51 -4.90
C ALA A 454 -8.96 -13.37 -3.66
N LEU A 455 -8.84 -12.73 -2.49
CA LEU A 455 -9.39 -13.24 -1.24
C LEU A 455 -10.81 -12.69 -1.11
N GLU A 456 -11.81 -13.46 -1.54
CA GLU A 456 -13.20 -12.98 -1.68
C GLU A 456 -13.78 -12.32 -0.41
N GLU A 457 -13.58 -12.92 0.77
CA GLU A 457 -14.05 -12.35 2.03
C GLU A 457 -13.40 -10.98 2.29
N ARG A 458 -12.10 -10.86 2.02
CA ARG A 458 -11.35 -9.62 2.18
C ARG A 458 -11.83 -8.55 1.20
N CYS A 459 -12.04 -8.92 -0.06
CA CYS A 459 -12.60 -7.99 -1.07
C CYS A 459 -13.97 -7.46 -0.64
N ARG A 460 -14.85 -8.33 -0.12
CA ARG A 460 -16.18 -7.93 0.40
C ARG A 460 -16.05 -7.03 1.63
N ARG A 461 -15.16 -7.36 2.56
CA ARG A 461 -14.92 -6.54 3.77
C ARG A 461 -14.44 -5.14 3.40
N LEU A 462 -13.44 -5.03 2.53
CA LEU A 462 -12.93 -3.75 2.04
C LEU A 462 -14.01 -2.95 1.32
N ALA A 463 -14.80 -3.59 0.44
CA ALA A 463 -15.91 -2.93 -0.25
C ALA A 463 -16.94 -2.31 0.72
N ARG A 464 -17.30 -3.04 1.79
CA ARG A 464 -18.22 -2.53 2.81
C ARG A 464 -17.64 -1.39 3.64
N ARG A 465 -16.34 -1.46 3.95
CA ARG A 465 -15.62 -0.34 4.59
C ARG A 465 -15.64 0.89 3.70
N LEU A 466 -15.32 0.75 2.42
CA LEU A 466 -15.38 1.84 1.43
C LEU A 466 -16.80 2.44 1.35
N ARG A 467 -17.84 1.60 1.39
CA ARG A 467 -19.24 2.03 1.45
C ARG A 467 -19.56 2.85 2.70
N ARG A 468 -19.10 2.43 3.88
CA ARG A 468 -19.33 3.19 5.13
C ARG A 468 -18.61 4.53 5.12
N TRP A 469 -17.38 4.59 4.62
CA TRP A 469 -16.69 5.86 4.40
C TRP A 469 -17.40 6.75 3.39
N ASN A 470 -17.94 6.16 2.31
CA ASN A 470 -18.75 6.90 1.35
C ASN A 470 -20.05 7.42 1.97
N HIS A 471 -20.66 6.66 2.89
CA HIS A 471 -21.82 7.13 3.64
C HIS A 471 -21.48 8.36 4.47
N LEU A 472 -20.37 8.34 5.23
CA LEU A 472 -19.93 9.49 6.04
C LEU A 472 -19.70 10.78 5.23
N GLN A 473 -19.24 10.66 3.98
CA GLN A 473 -19.03 11.83 3.12
C GLN A 473 -20.32 12.46 2.60
N ASN A 474 -21.42 11.71 2.55
CA ASN A 474 -22.64 12.09 1.82
C ASN A 474 -23.89 12.17 2.69
N ALA A 475 -23.86 11.55 3.88
CA ALA A 475 -24.96 11.60 4.82
C ALA A 475 -25.18 13.04 5.30
N GLU A 476 -26.44 13.37 5.59
CA GLU A 476 -26.75 14.60 6.30
C GLU A 476 -26.14 14.52 7.70
N ARG A 477 -25.37 15.54 8.11
CA ARG A 477 -24.66 15.55 9.40
C ARG A 477 -25.58 15.29 10.59
N SER A 478 -26.83 15.76 10.53
CA SER A 478 -27.84 15.54 11.57
C SER A 478 -28.19 14.06 11.77
N GLN A 479 -28.02 13.21 10.75
CA GLN A 479 -28.35 11.78 10.77
C GLN A 479 -27.14 10.89 11.09
N VAL A 480 -25.93 11.44 11.08
CA VAL A 480 -24.70 10.65 11.32
C VAL A 480 -24.59 10.27 12.79
N LYS A 481 -24.40 8.98 13.06
CA LYS A 481 -24.17 8.43 14.39
C LYS A 481 -22.70 8.18 14.66
N LEU A 482 -22.16 8.77 15.72
CA LEU A 482 -20.76 8.65 16.09
C LEU A 482 -20.61 7.95 17.44
N ALA A 483 -19.67 7.02 17.53
CA ALA A 483 -19.26 6.43 18.81
C ALA A 483 -17.89 7.00 19.22
N LEU A 484 -17.86 7.79 20.29
CA LEU A 484 -16.62 8.29 20.89
C LEU A 484 -16.18 7.30 21.98
N VAL A 485 -15.08 6.59 21.75
CA VAL A 485 -14.59 5.55 22.66
C VAL A 485 -13.50 6.13 23.54
N VAL A 486 -13.73 6.10 24.86
CA VAL A 486 -12.77 6.47 25.89
C VAL A 486 -12.25 5.21 26.58
N PHE A 487 -11.07 5.29 27.16
CA PHE A 487 -10.46 4.18 27.87
C PHE A 487 -9.69 4.68 29.10
N CYS A 488 -9.05 3.74 29.79
CA CYS A 488 -8.30 3.97 31.02
C CYS A 488 -6.82 3.67 30.75
N PHE A 489 -5.97 4.69 30.92
CA PHE A 489 -4.52 4.55 30.84
C PHE A 489 -3.82 5.11 32.10
N PRO A 490 -2.81 4.43 32.66
CA PRO A 490 -2.34 3.07 32.33
C PRO A 490 -3.43 2.01 32.59
N PRO A 491 -3.50 0.94 31.77
CA PRO A 491 -4.57 -0.04 31.89
C PRO A 491 -4.57 -0.70 33.27
N ASN A 492 -5.77 -0.91 33.80
CA ASN A 492 -6.03 -1.44 35.15
C ASN A 492 -5.52 -0.58 36.33
N LYS A 493 -4.90 0.58 36.08
CA LYS A 493 -4.35 1.47 37.14
C LYS A 493 -4.79 2.92 37.03
N GLY A 494 -5.08 3.41 35.83
CA GLY A 494 -5.52 4.78 35.58
C GLY A 494 -7.00 5.00 35.86
N ASN A 495 -7.44 6.24 35.71
CA ASN A 495 -8.86 6.57 35.75
C ASN A 495 -9.45 6.49 34.32
N ILE A 496 -10.76 6.25 34.23
CA ILE A 496 -11.48 6.35 32.95
C ILE A 496 -11.39 7.78 32.46
N GLY A 497 -11.05 7.96 31.18
CA GLY A 497 -10.81 9.29 30.63
C GLY A 497 -9.43 9.85 31.00
N THR A 498 -8.45 8.99 31.23
CA THR A 498 -7.04 9.37 31.26
C THR A 498 -6.34 8.84 30.03
N ALA A 499 -5.62 9.72 29.33
CA ALA A 499 -4.81 9.41 28.16
C ALA A 499 -3.48 10.17 28.27
N ALA A 500 -2.45 9.68 27.58
CA ALA A 500 -1.14 10.33 27.60
C ALA A 500 -1.27 11.81 27.19
N ASP A 501 -0.94 12.71 28.11
CA ASP A 501 -0.81 14.14 27.85
C ASP A 501 -2.09 14.80 27.29
N LEU A 502 -3.27 14.24 27.58
CA LEU A 502 -4.56 14.75 27.11
C LEU A 502 -5.58 14.80 28.24
N ASP A 503 -6.19 15.98 28.44
CA ASP A 503 -7.35 16.11 29.32
C ASP A 503 -8.61 15.67 28.57
N VAL A 504 -9.03 14.42 28.78
CA VAL A 504 -10.00 13.73 27.93
C VAL A 504 -11.39 14.34 28.05
N PHE A 505 -11.88 14.65 29.25
CA PHE A 505 -13.25 15.15 29.43
C PHE A 505 -13.47 16.55 28.84
N PRO A 506 -12.61 17.55 29.09
CA PRO A 506 -12.66 18.84 28.40
C PRO A 506 -12.49 18.69 26.90
N SER A 507 -11.56 17.84 26.43
CA SER A 507 -11.39 17.60 24.99
C SER A 507 -12.65 17.01 24.35
N LEU A 508 -13.30 16.04 25.01
CA LEU A 508 -14.57 15.48 24.54
C LEU A 508 -15.69 16.51 24.54
N HIS A 509 -15.79 17.34 25.58
CA HIS A 509 -16.80 18.39 25.64
C HIS A 509 -16.65 19.39 24.48
N GLU A 510 -15.42 19.83 24.19
CA GLU A 510 -15.10 20.67 23.03
C GLU A 510 -15.42 19.97 21.70
N ILE A 511 -15.14 18.67 21.58
CA ILE A 511 -15.54 17.87 20.40
C ILE A 511 -17.06 17.86 20.25
N LEU A 512 -17.82 17.64 21.32
CA LEU A 512 -19.29 17.63 21.29
C LEU A 512 -19.86 19.00 20.92
N GLN A 513 -19.31 20.09 21.48
CA GLN A 513 -19.66 21.46 21.11
C GLN A 513 -19.41 21.72 19.64
N ARG A 514 -18.24 21.32 19.14
CA ARG A 514 -17.88 21.50 17.74
C ARG A 514 -18.77 20.71 16.79
N LEU A 515 -19.06 19.44 17.12
CA LEU A 515 -19.99 18.61 16.35
C LEU A 515 -21.40 19.25 16.29
N SER A 516 -21.90 19.75 17.42
CA SER A 516 -23.19 20.46 17.47
C SER A 516 -23.16 21.71 16.58
N ALA A 517 -22.13 22.54 16.66
CA ALA A 517 -21.95 23.73 15.84
C ALA A 517 -21.84 23.42 14.34
N ASP A 518 -21.24 22.28 13.98
CA ASP A 518 -21.12 21.82 12.59
C ASP A 518 -22.40 21.14 12.07
N GLY A 519 -23.46 21.02 12.88
CA GLY A 519 -24.79 20.55 12.48
C GLY A 519 -25.07 19.07 12.73
N TYR A 520 -24.26 18.39 13.55
CA TYR A 520 -24.55 17.04 14.03
C TYR A 520 -25.62 17.10 15.13
N ALA A 521 -26.46 16.07 15.22
CA ALA A 521 -27.46 15.98 16.28
C ALA A 521 -26.80 15.54 17.60
N VAL A 522 -26.41 16.51 18.43
CA VAL A 522 -25.69 16.27 19.69
C VAL A 522 -26.34 17.06 20.83
N GLU A 523 -26.62 16.37 21.94
CA GLU A 523 -27.07 16.98 23.19
C GLU A 523 -25.86 17.29 24.06
N VAL A 524 -25.32 18.50 23.92
CA VAL A 524 -24.07 18.87 24.60
C VAL A 524 -24.33 19.13 26.09
N PRO A 525 -23.59 18.47 27.02
CA PRO A 525 -23.63 18.78 28.45
C PRO A 525 -23.23 20.24 28.73
N SER A 526 -23.62 20.78 29.90
CA SER A 526 -23.30 22.18 30.26
C SER A 526 -21.79 22.45 30.25
N ASP A 527 -21.01 21.49 30.73
CA ASP A 527 -19.56 21.56 30.90
C ASP A 527 -18.96 20.13 30.95
N ALA A 528 -17.63 20.06 31.04
CA ALA A 528 -16.89 18.81 31.10
C ALA A 528 -17.17 17.99 32.39
N ASP A 529 -17.50 18.65 33.50
CA ASP A 529 -17.82 17.98 34.75
C ASP A 529 -19.20 17.30 34.66
N ALA A 530 -20.20 17.95 34.09
CA ALA A 530 -21.51 17.37 33.81
C ALA A 530 -21.42 16.18 32.84
N LEU A 531 -20.53 16.26 31.83
CA LEU A 531 -20.21 15.12 30.96
C LEU A 531 -19.62 13.96 31.77
N ARG A 532 -18.65 14.24 32.64
CA ARG A 532 -18.01 13.23 33.51
C ARG A 532 -19.00 12.58 34.47
N GLU A 533 -19.85 13.36 35.12
CA GLU A 533 -20.87 12.88 36.06
C GLU A 533 -21.90 11.99 35.36
N THR A 534 -22.34 12.39 34.16
CA THR A 534 -23.26 11.59 33.35
C THR A 534 -22.64 10.26 32.93
N LEU A 535 -21.34 10.27 32.55
CA LEU A 535 -20.64 9.09 32.07
C LEU A 535 -20.26 8.12 33.20
N LEU A 536 -19.72 8.60 34.31
CA LEU A 536 -19.15 7.77 35.38
C LEU A 536 -20.14 7.48 36.51
N GLY A 537 -21.07 8.40 36.77
CA GLY A 537 -22.13 8.23 37.75
C GLY A 537 -23.33 7.49 37.15
N GLY A 538 -24.45 8.18 37.00
CA GLY A 538 -25.68 7.62 36.47
C GLY A 538 -26.16 6.43 37.29
N ASN A 539 -26.26 5.26 36.65
CA ASN A 539 -26.70 4.02 37.30
C ASN A 539 -25.54 3.05 37.66
N SER A 540 -24.29 3.51 37.65
CA SER A 540 -23.10 2.66 37.82
C SER A 540 -23.14 1.84 39.12
N GLU A 541 -23.45 2.47 40.26
CA GLU A 541 -23.56 1.82 41.57
C GLU A 541 -24.58 0.69 41.59
N LYS A 542 -25.73 0.87 40.92
CA LYS A 542 -26.81 -0.13 40.86
C LYS A 542 -26.35 -1.43 40.22
N PHE A 543 -25.41 -1.35 39.28
CA PHE A 543 -24.89 -2.50 38.54
C PHE A 543 -23.49 -2.93 39.00
N GLY A 544 -22.91 -2.26 40.01
CA GLY A 544 -21.52 -2.47 40.39
C GLY A 544 -20.54 -2.20 39.24
N ALA A 545 -20.90 -1.30 38.33
CA ALA A 545 -20.11 -0.94 37.17
C ALA A 545 -19.20 0.27 37.48
N VAL A 546 -18.17 0.48 36.66
CA VAL A 546 -17.24 1.61 36.81
C VAL A 546 -17.74 2.88 36.11
N ALA A 547 -18.79 2.76 35.29
CA ALA A 547 -19.43 3.84 34.57
C ALA A 547 -20.92 3.52 34.33
N ASN A 548 -21.67 4.53 33.88
CA ASN A 548 -23.08 4.41 33.55
C ASN A 548 -23.32 3.27 32.54
N VAL A 549 -24.29 2.41 32.82
CA VAL A 549 -24.71 1.34 31.93
C VAL A 549 -25.78 1.87 30.99
N ALA A 550 -25.41 2.04 29.72
CA ALA A 550 -26.31 2.48 28.65
C ALA A 550 -27.15 1.33 28.08
N TYR A 551 -26.58 0.13 28.03
CA TYR A 551 -27.27 -1.03 27.44
C TYR A 551 -26.90 -2.33 28.16
N ARG A 552 -27.89 -3.21 28.30
CA ARG A 552 -27.75 -4.56 28.85
C ARG A 552 -28.03 -5.56 27.72
N MET A 553 -26.98 -6.16 27.20
CA MET A 553 -27.08 -7.16 26.16
C MET A 553 -27.22 -8.53 26.80
N SER A 554 -28.34 -9.21 26.58
CA SER A 554 -28.50 -10.58 27.10
C SER A 554 -27.48 -11.51 26.45
N ALA A 555 -27.08 -12.58 27.14
CA ALA A 555 -26.18 -13.59 26.57
C ALA A 555 -26.71 -14.17 25.24
N ASP A 556 -28.02 -14.40 25.13
CA ASP A 556 -28.66 -14.90 23.91
C ASP A 556 -28.59 -13.88 22.76
N GLU A 557 -28.79 -12.59 23.03
CA GLU A 557 -28.62 -11.54 22.03
C GLU A 557 -27.17 -11.43 21.58
N TYR A 558 -26.23 -11.48 22.52
CA TYR A 558 -24.80 -11.47 22.24
C TYR A 558 -24.39 -12.65 21.35
N GLN A 559 -24.79 -13.87 21.70
CA GLN A 559 -24.48 -15.07 20.90
C GLN A 559 -25.07 -14.99 19.49
N ARG A 560 -26.24 -14.37 19.33
CA ARG A 560 -26.89 -14.18 18.02
C ARG A 560 -26.20 -13.11 17.16
N LEU A 561 -25.73 -12.02 17.77
CA LEU A 561 -25.16 -10.87 17.05
C LEU A 561 -23.64 -10.94 16.87
N CYS A 562 -22.93 -11.58 17.79
CA CYS A 562 -21.47 -11.70 17.79
C CYS A 562 -21.04 -13.02 17.13
N PRO A 563 -20.53 -13.00 15.88
CA PRO A 563 -20.26 -14.22 15.12
C PRO A 563 -19.12 -15.07 15.69
N PHE A 564 -18.30 -14.50 16.57
CA PHE A 564 -17.14 -15.14 17.18
C PHE A 564 -17.32 -15.41 18.68
N ALA A 565 -18.56 -15.33 19.20
CA ALA A 565 -18.86 -15.62 20.60
C ALA A 565 -18.35 -17.01 21.03
N ALA A 566 -18.60 -18.05 20.24
CA ALA A 566 -18.16 -19.42 20.52
C ALA A 566 -16.63 -19.60 20.59
N GLU A 567 -15.86 -18.75 19.90
CA GLU A 567 -14.39 -18.77 19.99
C GLU A 567 -13.92 -18.12 21.30
N ILE A 568 -14.56 -17.03 21.71
CA ILE A 568 -14.31 -16.37 23.00
C ILE A 568 -14.65 -17.31 24.16
N GLU A 569 -15.71 -18.11 24.05
CA GLU A 569 -16.14 -19.03 25.10
C GLU A 569 -15.09 -20.10 25.45
N LYS A 570 -14.22 -20.45 24.51
CA LYS A 570 -13.13 -21.40 24.74
C LYS A 570 -12.11 -20.90 25.77
N GLU A 571 -11.92 -19.59 25.84
CA GLU A 571 -10.96 -18.92 26.73
C GLU A 571 -11.66 -18.41 27.99
N TRP A 572 -12.84 -17.79 27.85
CA TRP A 572 -13.50 -17.03 28.91
C TRP A 572 -14.71 -17.73 29.54
N GLY A 573 -15.01 -18.96 29.11
CA GLY A 573 -16.22 -19.70 29.51
C GLY A 573 -17.49 -19.15 28.84
N ALA A 574 -18.67 -19.62 29.23
CA ALA A 574 -19.92 -19.18 28.61
C ALA A 574 -20.22 -17.70 28.86
N ALA A 575 -20.80 -17.02 27.86
CA ALA A 575 -21.35 -15.67 28.03
C ALA A 575 -22.42 -15.64 29.14
N PRO A 576 -22.53 -14.56 29.94
CA PRO A 576 -21.86 -13.26 29.81
C PRO A 576 -20.42 -13.23 30.38
N GLY A 577 -19.95 -14.30 31.02
CA GLY A 577 -18.68 -14.30 31.74
C GLY A 577 -18.73 -13.46 33.03
N ARG A 578 -17.55 -13.01 33.49
CA ARG A 578 -17.41 -12.28 34.78
C ARG A 578 -17.16 -10.79 34.61
N ILE A 579 -16.54 -10.38 33.51
CA ILE A 579 -16.13 -8.99 33.27
C ILE A 579 -17.27 -8.26 32.58
N ASN A 580 -17.61 -7.05 33.06
CA ASN A 580 -18.72 -6.24 32.57
C ASN A 580 -20.02 -7.03 32.47
N SER A 581 -20.38 -7.74 33.53
CA SER A 581 -21.55 -8.62 33.55
C SER A 581 -22.40 -8.38 34.79
N PHE A 582 -23.72 -8.44 34.64
CA PHE A 582 -24.67 -8.38 35.75
C PHE A 582 -25.81 -9.36 35.52
N GLY A 583 -25.93 -10.37 36.38
CA GLY A 583 -26.88 -11.46 36.18
C GLY A 583 -26.57 -12.25 34.90
N ARG A 584 -27.48 -12.19 33.92
CA ARG A 584 -27.34 -12.88 32.61
C ARG A 584 -26.96 -11.95 31.47
N ASP A 585 -26.62 -10.70 31.78
CA ASP A 585 -26.40 -9.67 30.78
C ASP A 585 -24.96 -9.17 30.79
N LEU A 586 -24.48 -8.82 29.59
CA LEU A 586 -23.29 -8.04 29.33
C LEU A 586 -23.63 -6.55 29.43
N LEU A 587 -22.82 -5.81 30.18
CA LEU A 587 -22.98 -4.38 30.42
C LEU A 587 -22.19 -3.58 29.39
N ILE A 588 -22.91 -2.78 28.59
CA ILE A 588 -22.31 -1.77 27.72
C ILE A 588 -22.30 -0.45 28.49
N GLN A 589 -21.11 -0.01 28.87
CA GLN A 589 -20.90 1.19 29.67
C GLN A 589 -20.68 2.40 28.76
N GLY A 590 -21.37 3.50 29.04
CA GLY A 590 -21.36 4.72 28.24
C GLY A 590 -22.57 5.60 28.47
N ALA A 591 -22.68 6.69 27.72
CA ALA A 591 -23.81 7.60 27.72
C ALA A 591 -24.11 8.10 26.30
N GLN A 592 -25.39 8.29 25.98
CA GLN A 592 -25.83 8.76 24.68
C GLN A 592 -26.23 10.24 24.77
N PHE A 593 -25.76 11.04 23.80
CA PHE A 593 -25.96 12.48 23.66
C PHE A 593 -26.49 12.77 22.26
N GLY A 594 -27.79 12.55 22.04
CA GLY A 594 -28.38 12.57 20.69
C GLY A 594 -27.88 11.42 19.83
N ASN A 595 -27.27 11.73 18.68
CA ASN A 595 -26.66 10.75 17.77
C ASN A 595 -25.18 10.44 18.10
N VAL A 596 -24.65 10.98 19.19
CA VAL A 596 -23.29 10.66 19.66
C VAL A 596 -23.36 9.76 20.89
N PHE A 597 -22.67 8.63 20.86
CA PHE A 597 -22.52 7.73 22.01
C PHE A 597 -21.11 7.78 22.54
N VAL A 598 -20.93 8.20 23.80
CA VAL A 598 -19.64 8.16 24.49
C VAL A 598 -19.54 6.83 25.22
N ALA A 599 -18.71 5.94 24.71
CA ALA A 599 -18.53 4.58 25.20
C ALA A 599 -17.29 4.46 26.09
N VAL A 600 -17.39 3.69 27.17
CA VAL A 600 -16.22 3.30 27.97
C VAL A 600 -15.72 1.94 27.48
N GLN A 601 -14.51 1.92 26.94
CA GLN A 601 -13.86 0.68 26.50
C GLN A 601 -13.57 -0.21 27.70
N PRO A 602 -13.97 -1.49 27.66
CA PRO A 602 -13.57 -2.45 28.67
C PRO A 602 -12.05 -2.65 28.71
N THR A 603 -11.54 -3.07 29.85
CA THR A 603 -10.12 -3.41 30.00
C THR A 603 -9.76 -4.65 29.17
N PHE A 604 -8.48 -5.00 29.10
CA PHE A 604 -8.04 -6.20 28.39
C PHE A 604 -8.57 -7.51 29.00
N GLY A 605 -8.93 -7.51 30.28
CA GLY A 605 -9.27 -8.70 31.06
C GLY A 605 -8.07 -9.54 31.51
N TYR A 606 -6.88 -9.31 30.95
CA TYR A 606 -5.62 -9.91 31.39
C TYR A 606 -4.86 -8.96 32.35
N GLU A 607 -4.23 -9.53 33.37
CA GLU A 607 -3.35 -8.79 34.28
C GLU A 607 -1.93 -8.68 33.69
N GLY A 608 -1.31 -7.49 33.77
CA GLY A 608 0.06 -7.24 33.33
C GLY A 608 0.21 -6.21 32.21
N ASP A 609 1.35 -6.26 31.51
CA ASP A 609 1.72 -5.34 30.43
C ASP A 609 0.91 -5.63 29.13
N PRO A 610 0.11 -4.67 28.63
CA PRO A 610 -0.65 -4.80 27.37
C PRO A 610 0.21 -5.16 26.16
N MET A 611 1.47 -4.71 26.12
CA MET A 611 2.36 -5.01 25.00
C MET A 611 2.67 -6.51 24.89
N ARG A 612 2.51 -7.28 25.98
CA ARG A 612 2.60 -8.74 25.91
C ARG A 612 1.44 -9.37 25.14
N MET A 613 0.29 -8.70 25.02
CA MET A 613 -0.84 -9.19 24.21
C MET A 613 -0.55 -9.14 22.71
N LEU A 614 0.30 -8.22 22.24
CA LEU A 614 0.80 -8.24 20.86
C LEU A 614 1.58 -9.53 20.53
N MET A 615 2.10 -10.21 21.56
CA MET A 615 2.92 -11.41 21.45
C MET A 615 2.20 -12.67 21.93
N SER A 616 0.98 -12.55 22.49
CA SER A 616 0.26 -13.70 23.03
C SER A 616 -0.33 -14.56 21.90
N ARG A 617 -0.12 -15.87 22.00
CA ARG A 617 -0.67 -16.86 21.07
C ARG A 617 -2.00 -17.36 21.59
N GLY A 618 -3.04 -17.31 20.76
CA GLY A 618 -4.33 -17.95 21.04
C GLY A 618 -5.23 -17.24 22.06
N SER A 619 -4.83 -16.09 22.61
CA SER A 619 -5.68 -15.28 23.47
C SER A 619 -6.86 -14.69 22.68
N ALA A 620 -7.98 -14.46 23.37
CA ALA A 620 -9.18 -13.84 22.84
C ALA A 620 -9.61 -12.65 23.71
N PRO A 621 -10.28 -11.63 23.17
CA PRO A 621 -10.92 -10.61 23.99
C PRO A 621 -12.02 -11.25 24.84
N HIS A 622 -12.24 -10.76 26.06
CA HIS A 622 -13.35 -11.22 26.89
C HIS A 622 -14.72 -10.76 26.32
N HIS A 623 -15.81 -11.41 26.73
CA HIS A 623 -17.16 -11.15 26.22
C HIS A 623 -17.58 -9.68 26.26
N GLY A 624 -17.38 -8.99 27.39
CA GLY A 624 -17.68 -7.56 27.52
C GLY A 624 -17.00 -6.67 26.46
N PHE A 625 -15.74 -6.97 26.10
CA PHE A 625 -15.02 -6.23 25.07
C PHE A 625 -15.64 -6.43 23.69
N ALA A 626 -15.89 -7.69 23.32
CA ALA A 626 -16.58 -8.04 22.08
C ALA A 626 -18.01 -7.47 22.01
N ALA A 627 -18.72 -7.46 23.13
CA ALA A 627 -20.09 -6.97 23.24
C ALA A 627 -20.18 -5.47 23.00
N LEU A 628 -19.19 -4.68 23.45
CA LEU A 628 -19.12 -3.25 23.12
C LEU A 628 -19.12 -3.04 21.61
N TYR A 629 -18.17 -3.65 20.89
CA TYR A 629 -18.08 -3.45 19.43
C TYR A 629 -19.28 -4.05 18.68
N THR A 630 -19.84 -5.16 19.17
CA THR A 630 -21.10 -5.73 18.65
C THR A 630 -22.26 -4.74 18.81
N TYR A 631 -22.36 -4.10 19.98
CA TYR A 631 -23.37 -3.07 20.25
C TYR A 631 -23.19 -1.87 19.33
N LEU A 632 -21.95 -1.34 19.21
CA LEU A 632 -21.65 -0.20 18.36
C LEU A 632 -22.05 -0.47 16.90
N GLU A 633 -21.73 -1.65 16.37
CA GLU A 633 -21.99 -1.98 14.97
C GLU A 633 -23.45 -2.35 14.69
N LYS A 634 -24.09 -3.16 15.56
CA LYS A 634 -25.35 -3.84 15.26
C LYS A 634 -26.59 -3.28 15.97
N ILE A 635 -26.40 -2.58 17.10
CA ILE A 635 -27.50 -2.09 17.94
C ILE A 635 -27.57 -0.57 17.90
N PHE A 636 -26.48 0.10 18.26
CA PHE A 636 -26.36 1.55 18.12
C PHE A 636 -26.31 1.97 16.65
N CYS A 637 -25.74 1.10 15.81
CA CYS A 637 -25.53 1.31 14.38
C CYS A 637 -24.68 2.57 14.12
N ALA A 638 -23.50 2.64 14.74
CA ALA A 638 -22.54 3.71 14.49
C ALA A 638 -22.16 3.76 13.00
N ASP A 639 -22.04 4.99 12.48
CA ASP A 639 -21.48 5.25 11.16
C ASP A 639 -19.95 5.36 11.21
N ALA A 640 -19.41 5.81 12.35
CA ALA A 640 -17.98 5.85 12.63
C ALA A 640 -17.67 5.64 14.11
N VAL A 641 -16.47 5.15 14.38
CA VAL A 641 -15.88 5.09 15.73
C VAL A 641 -14.73 6.09 15.79
N VAL A 642 -14.69 6.87 16.87
CA VAL A 642 -13.60 7.79 17.19
C VAL A 642 -13.01 7.38 18.54
N HIS A 643 -11.84 6.76 18.54
CA HIS A 643 -11.13 6.57 19.79
C HIS A 643 -10.44 7.88 20.19
N THR A 644 -10.57 8.24 21.47
CA THR A 644 -10.09 9.54 21.99
C THR A 644 -8.99 9.33 23.01
N GLY A 645 -7.76 9.72 22.64
CA GLY A 645 -6.56 9.59 23.49
C GLY A 645 -5.59 8.50 23.00
N THR A 646 -4.37 8.47 23.53
CA THR A 646 -3.34 7.49 23.15
C THR A 646 -3.43 6.21 24.00
N HIS A 647 -3.13 5.03 23.43
CA HIS A 647 -3.12 3.69 24.06
C HIS A 647 -4.47 2.97 24.23
N GLY A 648 -5.32 2.94 23.20
CA GLY A 648 -6.56 2.16 23.25
C GLY A 648 -6.29 0.67 23.19
N ALA A 649 -7.21 -0.14 23.69
CA ALA A 649 -6.95 -1.58 23.80
C ALA A 649 -7.15 -2.36 22.49
N LEU A 650 -7.83 -1.77 21.50
CA LEU A 650 -8.30 -2.49 20.32
C LEU A 650 -7.15 -2.95 19.41
N GLU A 651 -6.20 -2.06 19.16
CA GLU A 651 -5.06 -2.29 18.29
C GLU A 651 -4.09 -3.34 18.86
N PHE A 652 -4.06 -3.52 20.18
CA PHE A 652 -3.21 -4.51 20.85
C PHE A 652 -3.87 -5.89 21.00
N MET A 653 -5.14 -6.05 20.59
CA MET A 653 -5.82 -7.34 20.64
C MET A 653 -5.13 -8.39 19.76
N PRO A 654 -5.16 -9.69 20.12
CA PRO A 654 -4.31 -10.70 19.48
C PRO A 654 -4.55 -10.84 17.97
N GLY A 655 -3.48 -11.10 17.22
CA GLY A 655 -3.51 -11.18 15.77
C GLY A 655 -2.19 -10.74 15.12
N LYS A 656 -2.13 -10.81 13.79
CA LYS A 656 -0.93 -10.53 12.99
C LYS A 656 -0.37 -9.13 13.26
N GLN A 657 0.94 -8.93 13.20
CA GLN A 657 1.53 -7.59 13.43
C GLN A 657 1.11 -6.55 12.38
N VAL A 658 1.04 -6.95 11.10
CA VAL A 658 0.62 -6.11 9.97
C VAL A 658 -0.03 -6.97 8.89
N GLY A 659 -0.93 -6.39 8.09
CA GLY A 659 -1.67 -7.11 7.06
C GLY A 659 -2.66 -8.11 7.67
N MET A 660 -3.62 -7.58 8.44
CA MET A 660 -4.59 -8.40 9.18
C MET A 660 -5.37 -9.33 8.24
N SER A 661 -5.74 -10.48 8.80
CA SER A 661 -6.68 -11.42 8.20
C SER A 661 -8.03 -11.37 8.92
N GLY A 662 -9.04 -12.03 8.37
CA GLY A 662 -10.34 -12.20 9.04
C GLY A 662 -10.29 -13.02 10.34
N GLU A 663 -9.11 -13.56 10.70
CA GLU A 663 -8.87 -14.25 11.97
C GLU A 663 -8.31 -13.34 13.06
N CYS A 664 -7.87 -12.13 12.72
CA CYS A 664 -7.25 -11.21 13.68
C CYS A 664 -8.33 -10.46 14.47
N TRP A 665 -8.21 -10.40 15.80
CA TRP A 665 -9.19 -9.74 16.65
C TRP A 665 -9.40 -8.25 16.34
N PRO A 666 -8.34 -7.44 16.09
CA PRO A 666 -8.53 -6.05 15.70
C PRO A 666 -9.43 -5.89 14.46
N ASP A 667 -9.24 -6.72 13.42
CA ASP A 667 -10.05 -6.73 12.19
C ASP A 667 -11.49 -7.18 12.46
N ARG A 668 -11.68 -8.23 13.26
CA ARG A 668 -13.00 -8.76 13.63
C ARG A 668 -13.82 -7.78 14.46
N LEU A 669 -13.19 -7.12 15.43
CA LEU A 669 -13.85 -6.24 16.40
C LEU A 669 -14.23 -4.90 15.78
N ILE A 670 -13.32 -4.23 15.08
CA ILE A 670 -13.68 -2.99 14.37
C ILE A 670 -14.59 -3.26 13.17
N GLY A 671 -14.42 -4.44 12.56
CA GLY A 671 -15.22 -4.93 11.45
C GLY A 671 -15.22 -3.95 10.27
N GLU A 672 -16.42 -3.50 9.93
CA GLU A 672 -16.64 -2.62 8.79
C GLU A 672 -16.57 -1.13 9.15
N LEU A 673 -16.50 -0.78 10.44
CA LEU A 673 -16.60 0.60 10.91
C LEU A 673 -15.39 1.44 10.45
N PRO A 674 -15.63 2.63 9.87
CA PRO A 674 -14.66 3.71 9.81
C PRO A 674 -14.11 4.00 11.21
N HIS A 675 -12.79 4.07 11.32
CA HIS A 675 -12.10 4.25 12.58
C HIS A 675 -11.21 5.49 12.49
N VAL A 676 -11.57 6.52 13.23
CA VAL A 676 -10.76 7.73 13.42
C VAL A 676 -10.13 7.66 14.79
N TYR A 677 -8.89 8.13 14.94
CA TYR A 677 -8.20 8.05 16.22
C TYR A 677 -7.44 9.34 16.53
N ILE A 678 -7.84 10.00 17.61
CA ILE A 678 -7.14 11.17 18.16
C ILE A 678 -5.92 10.68 18.95
N TYR A 679 -4.71 10.92 18.44
CA TYR A 679 -3.47 10.30 18.92
C TYR A 679 -2.37 11.33 19.19
N SER A 680 -1.48 11.10 20.15
CA SER A 680 -0.41 12.05 20.47
C SER A 680 0.64 12.13 19.36
N VAL A 681 1.09 13.34 19.03
CA VAL A 681 2.16 13.57 18.03
C VAL A 681 3.51 12.98 18.46
N ASN A 682 3.76 12.83 19.77
CA ASN A 682 5.02 12.32 20.30
C ASN A 682 5.11 10.78 20.31
N ASN A 683 4.03 10.05 19.98
CA ASN A 683 3.99 8.59 19.98
C ASN A 683 3.68 7.98 18.59
N PRO A 684 4.54 8.23 17.57
CA PRO A 684 4.30 7.73 16.21
C PRO A 684 4.43 6.21 16.08
N SER A 685 5.24 5.56 16.94
CA SER A 685 5.45 4.11 16.91
C SER A 685 4.17 3.36 17.21
N GLU A 686 3.46 3.70 18.29
CA GLU A 686 2.19 3.06 18.62
C GLU A 686 1.03 3.54 17.75
N GLY A 687 1.02 4.81 17.34
CA GLY A 687 0.05 5.28 16.35
C GLY A 687 0.11 4.44 15.06
N SER A 688 1.30 4.03 14.63
CA SER A 688 1.47 3.14 13.48
C SER A 688 0.86 1.75 13.72
N ILE A 689 0.85 1.25 14.96
CA ILE A 689 0.17 -0.01 15.32
C ILE A 689 -1.34 0.13 15.11
N ALA A 690 -1.95 1.23 15.58
CA ALA A 690 -3.36 1.51 15.35
C ALA A 690 -3.71 1.60 13.86
N ARG A 691 -2.92 2.31 13.06
CA ARG A 691 -3.12 2.39 11.59
C ARG A 691 -3.11 1.01 10.93
N ARG A 692 -2.16 0.15 11.32
CA ARG A 692 -1.88 -1.13 10.65
C ARG A 692 -2.75 -2.30 11.13
N ARG A 693 -3.26 -2.24 12.37
CA ARG A 693 -4.04 -3.33 12.98
C ARG A 693 -5.53 -3.04 13.06
N SER A 694 -5.93 -1.80 13.34
CA SER A 694 -7.35 -1.41 13.48
C SER A 694 -7.83 -0.45 12.39
N TYR A 695 -7.02 -0.22 11.36
CA TYR A 695 -7.33 0.65 10.21
C TYR A 695 -7.62 2.10 10.59
N ALA A 696 -7.03 2.56 11.69
CA ALA A 696 -7.25 3.90 12.21
C ALA A 696 -6.74 4.98 11.25
N GLU A 697 -7.54 6.02 11.04
CA GLU A 697 -7.10 7.30 10.46
C GLU A 697 -6.73 8.23 11.62
N LEU A 698 -5.42 8.50 11.78
CA LEU A 698 -4.92 9.25 12.92
C LEU A 698 -5.09 10.75 12.72
N VAL A 699 -5.58 11.42 13.76
CA VAL A 699 -5.59 12.87 13.89
C VAL A 699 -4.70 13.23 15.09
N SER A 700 -3.57 13.87 14.82
CA SER A 700 -2.59 14.15 15.87
C SER A 700 -3.02 15.31 16.79
N TYR A 701 -2.80 15.18 18.09
CA TYR A 701 -2.81 16.30 19.05
C TYR A 701 -1.40 16.61 19.58
N LEU A 702 -1.21 17.86 20.00
CA LEU A 702 0.06 18.33 20.56
C LEU A 702 0.15 17.96 22.05
N THR A 703 1.35 17.62 22.52
CA THR A 703 1.61 17.50 23.97
C THR A 703 1.44 18.85 24.67
N PRO A 704 1.25 18.87 26.00
CA PRO A 704 1.31 20.09 26.78
C PRO A 704 2.57 20.90 26.46
N PRO A 705 2.48 22.24 26.52
CA PRO A 705 3.67 23.07 26.44
C PRO A 705 4.64 22.68 27.56
N VAL A 706 5.90 22.46 27.20
CA VAL A 706 6.94 22.11 28.16
C VAL A 706 7.45 23.39 28.82
N GLU A 707 7.55 23.38 30.15
CA GLU A 707 8.16 24.46 30.94
C GLU A 707 9.41 23.93 31.67
N ASP A 708 10.34 24.83 31.97
CA ASP A 708 11.46 24.49 32.85
C ASP A 708 10.91 24.10 34.23
N ALA A 709 11.26 22.91 34.73
CA ALA A 709 10.83 22.44 36.05
C ALA A 709 11.25 23.38 37.20
N GLY A 710 12.22 24.26 36.94
CA GLY A 710 12.74 25.23 37.88
C GLY A 710 13.45 24.58 39.06
N VAL A 711 13.69 25.39 40.10
CA VAL A 711 14.07 24.89 41.42
C VAL A 711 13.00 25.33 42.41
N TYR A 712 12.56 24.42 43.26
CA TYR A 712 11.49 24.66 44.21
C TYR A 712 11.91 24.21 45.61
N ARG A 713 11.28 24.82 46.63
CA ARG A 713 11.49 24.49 48.04
C ARG A 713 12.98 24.43 48.43
N GLU A 714 13.46 23.30 48.92
CA GLU A 714 14.81 23.12 49.42
C GLU A 714 15.86 23.30 48.32
N LEU A 715 15.55 22.94 47.07
CA LEU A 715 16.42 23.16 45.90
C LEU A 715 16.60 24.64 45.59
N ALA A 716 15.56 25.46 45.79
CA ALA A 716 15.64 26.91 45.60
C ALA A 716 16.57 27.54 46.65
N SER A 717 16.41 27.16 47.91
CA SER A 717 17.30 27.62 48.99
C SER A 717 18.74 27.12 48.81
N MET A 718 18.95 25.89 48.32
CA MET A 718 20.29 25.39 47.99
C MET A 718 20.94 26.23 46.87
N LYS A 719 20.16 26.59 45.84
CA LYS A 719 20.63 27.49 44.77
C LYS A 719 21.03 28.87 45.32
N GLU A 720 20.26 29.43 46.24
CA GLU A 720 20.60 30.71 46.90
C GLU A 720 21.91 30.60 47.70
N MET A 721 22.11 29.53 48.46
CA MET A 721 23.36 29.31 49.19
C MET A 721 24.56 29.14 48.24
N LEU A 722 24.39 28.40 47.13
CA LEU A 722 25.41 28.29 46.09
C LEU A 722 25.75 29.65 45.46
N LEU A 723 24.77 30.52 45.26
CA LEU A 723 24.98 31.88 44.76
C LEU A 723 25.71 32.74 45.80
N ALA A 724 25.30 32.69 47.07
CA ALA A 724 25.96 33.40 48.16
C ALA A 724 27.43 32.95 48.31
N TYR A 725 27.68 31.64 48.27
CA TYR A 725 29.03 31.07 48.31
C TYR A 725 29.92 31.59 47.18
N ARG A 726 29.37 31.72 45.96
CA ARG A 726 30.10 32.22 44.79
C ARG A 726 30.36 33.74 44.84
N GLN A 727 29.51 34.49 45.53
CA GLN A 727 29.59 35.95 45.61
C GLN A 727 30.41 36.43 46.81
N SER A 728 30.53 35.62 47.87
CA SER A 728 31.33 35.99 49.03
C SER A 728 32.82 36.05 48.70
N ALA A 729 33.46 37.12 49.17
CA ALA A 729 34.91 37.32 49.10
C ALA A 729 35.61 37.02 50.43
N ASP A 730 34.85 36.67 51.47
CA ASP A 730 35.34 36.28 52.79
C ASP A 730 35.57 34.76 52.82
N GLU A 731 36.77 34.34 53.18
CA GLU A 731 37.17 32.94 53.17
C GLU A 731 36.48 32.14 54.29
N GLU A 732 36.25 32.75 55.46
CA GLU A 732 35.58 32.09 56.60
C GLU A 732 34.08 31.89 56.34
N GLU A 733 33.41 32.89 55.74
CA GLU A 733 32.02 32.78 55.31
C GLU A 733 31.84 31.71 54.23
N ARG A 734 32.79 31.60 53.30
CA ARG A 734 32.78 30.56 52.26
C ARG A 734 32.90 29.16 52.85
N GLU A 735 33.78 28.93 53.82
CA GLU A 735 33.90 27.61 54.47
C GLU A 735 32.59 27.20 55.17
N GLN A 736 31.92 28.12 55.86
CA GLN A 736 30.64 27.86 56.52
C GLN A 736 29.51 27.57 55.52
N LEU A 737 29.41 28.38 54.45
CA LEU A 737 28.44 28.17 53.38
C LEU A 737 28.69 26.84 52.67
N TYR A 738 29.94 26.44 52.47
CA TYR A 738 30.28 25.17 51.85
C TYR A 738 29.81 23.97 52.68
N ALA A 739 30.07 23.97 54.00
CA ALA A 739 29.60 22.92 54.90
C ALA A 739 28.07 22.82 54.94
N ALA A 740 27.37 23.97 54.96
CA ALA A 740 25.91 24.01 54.92
C ALA A 740 25.33 23.54 53.57
N ILE A 741 26.03 23.80 52.45
CA ILE A 741 25.67 23.28 51.13
C ILE A 741 25.88 21.77 51.08
N GLU A 742 26.96 21.23 51.64
CA GLU A 742 27.20 19.78 51.71
C GLU A 742 26.12 19.08 52.56
N GLU A 743 25.82 19.59 53.75
CA GLU A 743 24.75 19.03 54.59
C GLU A 743 23.40 19.02 53.86
N LYS A 744 23.08 20.11 53.14
CA LYS A 744 21.84 20.20 52.39
C LYS A 744 21.84 19.33 51.13
N ALA A 745 22.99 19.14 50.50
CA ALA A 745 23.15 18.20 49.39
C ALA A 745 22.87 16.77 49.85
N ASP A 746 23.41 16.38 51.01
CA ASP A 746 23.19 15.07 51.62
C ASP A 746 21.71 14.87 51.99
N ALA A 747 21.10 15.86 52.62
CA ALA A 747 19.68 15.84 52.99
C ALA A 747 18.75 15.75 51.77
N LEU A 748 19.17 16.30 50.63
CA LEU A 748 18.45 16.23 49.36
C LEU A 748 18.84 15.02 48.50
N HIS A 749 19.65 14.11 49.05
CA HIS A 749 20.09 12.88 48.39
C HIS A 749 20.89 13.14 47.09
N PHE A 750 21.56 14.27 46.97
CA PHE A 750 22.51 14.49 45.87
C PHE A 750 23.78 13.66 46.03
N ALA A 751 24.09 13.22 47.26
CA ALA A 751 25.23 12.35 47.56
C ALA A 751 24.92 10.85 47.40
N SER A 752 23.70 10.46 47.04
CA SER A 752 23.39 9.06 46.73
C SER A 752 23.55 8.78 45.23
N GLU A 753 24.81 8.55 44.83
CA GLU A 753 25.21 7.60 43.79
C GLU A 753 26.60 7.02 44.13
#